data_AF-A0A958NSQ9-F1
#
_entry.id   AF-A0A958NSQ9-F1
#
_cell.length_a   1.000
_cell.length_b   1.000
_cell.length_c   1.000
_cell.angle_alpha   90.00
_cell.angle_beta   90.00
_cell.angle_gamma   90.00
#
_symmetry.space_group_name_H-M   'P 1'
#
loop_
_entity.id
_entity.type
_entity.pdbx_description
1 polymer ?
#
loop_
_entity_poly.entity_id
_entity_poly.type
_entity_poly.pdbx_seq_one_letter_code
_entity_poly.pdbx_strand_id
1 'polypeptide(L)'
;MLRTPIAAQITVHSEDFTSGLGSWSQVSITDAGDIWSATSGFAEMNGFGGSDDEDWLISPAINMNAQSDEYFMFDYNDGFSGALIELYYSVNYNGGNTVTDVQNATWTNIPLTLWDINSLSCFSTLHMRHPAIDVSSINGTSVYFAFKYTGTASSSKNYEIDNINIEADYYNSINTYIQNGGNCAGLKTELYKLVRNYTEVVRYTSSFYDTWDALLTTDRRWNDNATAEIVWDMFTDIPSGTGEFEFDHCNDRDGGSCPPGEGMCYNREHTFPRSWWGSTTIYPTDTINFDMHHITPADREMNTAKLNYPPGEVQVANVTGSNGFKVGTNSAYPCTSMQYFEPINEYKGDYARMYFYIATRYEPFLPSWFGNSTQGDCALDGNTYPGYNSWLMTVLLTWHANDPVSQKEIDRNNAVYAIQGNRNPFIDNPQWVGFIWGDHMGTPCSTLATTCTPNSGSANITACDSYTWPANSITYTISGSYSDTLLNIGGCDSVATINLTVNKTATDSVTFNICNGDNYSYADGTTSSNITSNEFHTSTLTGGAANSCDSIVTEFLNVTTVNTGITSNGDTLTASSSTGTYQWLDCDNNYAIISGATNQQYIAMASGNYAVAISENGCTDTSNCVNVNVIITSSYLFEEQASFSVYPIPTNDVLIIHVKNPERWISYELTTIEGKVLASETLTKNITTINIAHQPAGIYFLNLNGRNNSYKRKIIKY
;
A
#
# COMPACT_ATOMS: atom_id res chain seq x y z
N MET A 1 6.48 -35.95 -3.30
CA MET A 1 6.56 -37.25 -2.59
C MET A 1 5.34 -37.29 -1.68
N LEU A 2 4.41 -38.24 -1.88
CA LEU A 2 3.08 -38.21 -1.24
C LEU A 2 3.15 -37.91 0.26
N ARG A 3 2.43 -36.85 0.65
CA ARG A 3 2.18 -36.50 2.05
C ARG A 3 1.41 -37.68 2.68
N THR A 4 2.03 -38.38 3.61
CA THR A 4 1.26 -39.34 4.43
C THR A 4 0.44 -38.50 5.40
N PRO A 5 -0.91 -38.58 5.40
CA PRO A 5 -1.71 -37.81 6.34
C PRO A 5 -1.21 -38.04 7.76
N ILE A 6 -1.00 -36.97 8.51
CA ILE A 6 -0.70 -37.10 9.93
C ILE A 6 -1.92 -37.75 10.58
N ALA A 7 -1.70 -38.82 11.36
CA ALA A 7 -2.74 -39.70 11.91
C ALA A 7 -3.83 -39.02 12.78
N ALA A 8 -3.79 -37.69 12.94
CA ALA A 8 -4.76 -36.88 13.67
C ALA A 8 -5.62 -35.96 12.76
N GLN A 9 -5.37 -35.91 11.45
CA GLN A 9 -6.09 -35.03 10.50
C GLN A 9 -7.01 -35.81 9.55
N ILE A 10 -8.10 -35.15 9.15
CA ILE A 10 -9.02 -35.64 8.13
C ILE A 10 -8.65 -35.02 6.79
N THR A 11 -8.36 -35.85 5.79
CA THR A 11 -8.22 -35.40 4.39
C THR A 11 -9.61 -35.22 3.79
N VAL A 12 -9.98 -33.97 3.52
CA VAL A 12 -11.24 -33.60 2.85
C VAL A 12 -11.11 -33.83 1.34
N HIS A 13 -9.96 -33.46 0.77
CA HIS A 13 -9.64 -33.67 -0.64
C HIS A 13 -8.13 -33.79 -0.84
N SER A 14 -7.69 -34.57 -1.82
CA SER A 14 -6.29 -34.67 -2.22
C SER A 14 -6.16 -35.01 -3.71
N GLU A 15 -5.22 -34.38 -4.41
CA GLU A 15 -4.87 -34.66 -5.79
C GLU A 15 -3.36 -34.50 -6.01
N ASP A 16 -2.73 -35.46 -6.67
CA ASP A 16 -1.28 -35.48 -6.96
C ASP A 16 -0.97 -35.51 -8.46
N PHE A 17 -2.00 -35.55 -9.31
CA PHE A 17 -1.92 -35.55 -10.77
C PHE A 17 -1.03 -36.64 -11.40
N THR A 18 -0.56 -37.62 -10.62
CA THR A 18 0.30 -38.72 -11.11
C THR A 18 -0.43 -39.64 -12.08
N SER A 19 -1.76 -39.61 -12.05
CA SER A 19 -2.65 -40.38 -12.93
C SER A 19 -3.36 -39.51 -14.00
N GLY A 20 -2.86 -38.29 -14.23
CA GLY A 20 -3.50 -37.28 -15.06
C GLY A 20 -4.50 -36.44 -14.26
N LEU A 21 -5.34 -35.65 -14.96
CA LEU A 21 -6.31 -34.75 -14.30
C LEU A 21 -7.45 -35.47 -13.56
N GLY A 22 -7.72 -36.74 -13.89
CA GLY A 22 -8.71 -37.54 -13.21
C GLY A 22 -10.11 -36.90 -13.21
N SER A 23 -10.57 -36.47 -12.04
CA SER A 23 -11.88 -35.82 -11.84
C SER A 23 -11.85 -34.30 -11.94
N TRP A 24 -10.67 -33.71 -12.05
CA TRP A 24 -10.49 -32.29 -12.34
C TRP A 24 -10.85 -32.00 -13.79
N SER A 25 -11.48 -30.86 -14.02
CA SER A 25 -11.93 -30.41 -15.33
C SER A 25 -11.11 -29.22 -15.81
N GLN A 26 -10.77 -29.20 -17.09
CA GLN A 26 -10.14 -28.06 -17.74
C GLN A 26 -11.15 -27.34 -18.64
N VAL A 27 -11.16 -26.01 -18.61
CA VAL A 27 -12.01 -25.19 -19.49
C VAL A 27 -11.19 -24.03 -20.04
N SER A 28 -11.12 -23.93 -21.36
CA SER A 28 -10.48 -22.81 -22.06
C SER A 28 -11.53 -21.81 -22.56
N ILE A 29 -11.31 -20.53 -22.29
CA ILE A 29 -12.25 -19.45 -22.62
C ILE A 29 -11.88 -18.76 -23.94
N THR A 30 -10.62 -18.46 -24.18
CA THR A 30 -10.16 -17.61 -25.30
C THR A 30 -9.38 -18.36 -26.38
N ASP A 31 -8.51 -19.31 -26.02
CA ASP A 31 -7.70 -20.10 -26.96
C ASP A 31 -7.80 -21.61 -26.70
N ALA A 32 -8.58 -22.32 -27.50
CA ALA A 32 -8.77 -23.76 -27.34
C ALA A 32 -7.51 -24.61 -27.66
N GLY A 33 -6.40 -24.01 -28.09
CA GLY A 33 -5.14 -24.68 -28.40
C GLY A 33 -4.29 -25.00 -27.18
N ASP A 34 -4.25 -24.09 -26.21
CA ASP A 34 -3.45 -24.19 -24.99
C ASP A 34 -4.39 -24.48 -23.82
N ILE A 35 -4.22 -25.62 -23.17
CA ILE A 35 -5.12 -26.09 -22.10
C ILE A 35 -4.30 -26.75 -20.99
N TRP A 36 -4.82 -26.69 -19.77
CA TRP A 36 -4.26 -27.47 -18.66
C TRP A 36 -4.09 -28.93 -19.04
N SER A 37 -3.00 -29.56 -18.60
CA SER A 37 -2.78 -31.00 -18.79
C SER A 37 -2.01 -31.58 -17.61
N ALA A 38 -1.92 -32.90 -17.48
CA ALA A 38 -1.17 -33.53 -16.38
C ALA A 38 -0.39 -34.75 -16.85
N THR A 39 0.38 -34.59 -17.94
CA THR A 39 1.12 -35.72 -18.53
C THR A 39 2.44 -36.01 -17.82
N SER A 40 2.98 -35.02 -17.12
CA SER A 40 4.26 -35.07 -16.42
C SER A 40 4.15 -35.46 -14.94
N GLY A 41 2.93 -35.78 -14.47
CA GLY A 41 2.66 -36.12 -13.07
C GLY A 41 2.42 -34.91 -12.16
N PHE A 42 2.12 -33.75 -12.75
CA PHE A 42 1.67 -32.50 -12.13
C PHE A 42 0.75 -31.81 -13.15
N ALA A 43 -0.16 -30.94 -12.71
CA ALA A 43 -0.98 -30.14 -13.62
C ALA A 43 -0.15 -28.98 -14.19
N GLU A 44 -0.04 -28.88 -15.50
CA GLU A 44 0.77 -27.89 -16.20
C GLU A 44 -0.07 -27.05 -17.16
N MET A 45 0.26 -25.75 -17.24
CA MET A 45 -0.30 -24.80 -18.20
C MET A 45 0.81 -23.93 -18.78
N ASN A 46 0.76 -23.73 -20.11
CA ASN A 46 1.71 -22.90 -20.83
C ASN A 46 1.04 -22.28 -22.06
N GLY A 47 0.95 -20.95 -22.08
CA GLY A 47 0.42 -20.17 -23.21
C GLY A 47 1.47 -19.66 -24.19
N PHE A 48 2.66 -20.27 -24.25
CA PHE A 48 3.78 -19.77 -25.05
C PHE A 48 3.56 -19.97 -26.55
N GLY A 49 3.59 -18.86 -27.30
CA GLY A 49 3.47 -18.88 -28.76
C GLY A 49 2.01 -18.94 -29.27
N GLY A 50 1.05 -18.91 -28.36
CA GLY A 50 -0.40 -18.87 -28.60
C GLY A 50 -0.99 -17.46 -28.69
N SER A 51 -2.31 -17.37 -28.60
CA SER A 51 -3.05 -16.11 -28.53
C SER A 51 -3.20 -15.61 -27.08
N ASP A 52 -4.25 -14.85 -26.76
CA ASP A 52 -4.50 -14.48 -25.36
C ASP A 52 -5.23 -15.64 -24.68
N ASP A 53 -4.76 -16.04 -23.51
CA ASP A 53 -5.19 -17.25 -22.80
C ASP A 53 -5.99 -16.89 -21.54
N GLU A 54 -7.07 -17.65 -21.31
CA GLU A 54 -7.81 -17.70 -20.06
C GLU A 54 -8.29 -19.13 -19.85
N ASP A 55 -7.61 -19.84 -18.96
CA ASP A 55 -7.75 -21.29 -18.80
C ASP A 55 -7.93 -21.69 -17.35
N TRP A 56 -8.96 -22.48 -17.11
CA TRP A 56 -9.41 -22.83 -15.78
C TRP A 56 -9.18 -24.33 -15.52
N LEU A 57 -8.52 -24.64 -14.40
CA LEU A 57 -8.41 -25.97 -13.83
C LEU A 57 -9.30 -26.05 -12.60
N ILE A 58 -10.37 -26.83 -12.66
CA ILE A 58 -11.47 -26.84 -11.68
C ILE A 58 -11.57 -28.20 -10.98
N SER A 59 -11.66 -28.19 -9.66
CA SER A 59 -11.78 -29.38 -8.82
C SER A 59 -13.09 -30.14 -9.07
N PRO A 60 -13.22 -31.40 -8.64
CA PRO A 60 -14.54 -32.01 -8.43
C PRO A 60 -15.32 -31.27 -7.32
N ALA A 61 -16.60 -31.62 -7.15
CA ALA A 61 -17.40 -31.14 -6.04
C ALA A 61 -16.85 -31.65 -4.70
N ILE A 62 -16.59 -30.73 -3.78
CA ILE A 62 -16.04 -31.01 -2.44
C ILE A 62 -17.07 -30.59 -1.38
N ASN A 63 -17.27 -31.43 -0.36
CA ASN A 63 -18.16 -31.13 0.76
C ASN A 63 -17.39 -30.46 1.90
N MET A 64 -17.54 -29.15 2.02
CA MET A 64 -16.90 -28.32 3.05
C MET A 64 -17.75 -28.16 4.32
N ASN A 65 -18.90 -28.82 4.42
CA ASN A 65 -19.73 -28.81 5.63
C ASN A 65 -19.48 -30.02 6.54
N ALA A 66 -18.56 -30.92 6.14
CA ALA A 66 -18.35 -32.17 6.84
C ALA A 66 -17.45 -32.02 8.06
N GLN A 67 -16.51 -31.07 8.02
CA GLN A 67 -15.47 -30.88 9.02
C GLN A 67 -15.42 -29.40 9.44
N SER A 68 -14.41 -29.06 10.23
CA SER A 68 -14.06 -27.70 10.62
C SER A 68 -12.54 -27.50 10.50
N ASP A 69 -12.07 -26.26 10.59
CA ASP A 69 -10.64 -25.91 10.52
C ASP A 69 -9.96 -26.41 9.22
N GLU A 70 -10.61 -26.24 8.07
CA GLU A 70 -10.10 -26.63 6.77
C GLU A 70 -8.95 -25.73 6.28
N TYR A 71 -7.85 -26.35 5.85
CA TYR A 71 -6.72 -25.68 5.22
C TYR A 71 -6.45 -26.22 3.82
N PHE A 72 -6.40 -25.32 2.83
CA PHE A 72 -6.03 -25.62 1.44
C PHE A 72 -4.51 -25.44 1.24
N MET A 73 -3.86 -26.45 0.68
CA MET A 73 -2.42 -26.47 0.42
C MET A 73 -2.17 -27.07 -0.96
N PHE A 74 -1.11 -26.60 -1.63
CA PHE A 74 -0.65 -27.12 -2.92
C PHE A 74 0.82 -26.75 -3.11
N ASP A 75 1.46 -27.50 -4.00
CA ASP A 75 2.80 -27.22 -4.50
C ASP A 75 2.69 -26.52 -5.86
N TYR A 76 3.61 -25.60 -6.15
CA TYR A 76 3.65 -24.91 -7.42
C TYR A 76 5.06 -24.61 -7.90
N ASN A 77 5.21 -24.51 -9.21
CA ASN A 77 6.43 -24.01 -9.86
C ASN A 77 6.03 -23.05 -10.98
N ASP A 78 6.90 -22.10 -11.30
CA ASP A 78 6.67 -21.18 -12.39
C ASP A 78 7.94 -20.91 -13.21
N GLY A 79 7.74 -20.40 -14.42
CA GLY A 79 8.83 -20.07 -15.34
C GLY A 79 8.42 -18.98 -16.32
N PHE A 80 9.41 -18.25 -16.83
CA PHE A 80 9.23 -17.08 -17.70
C PHE A 80 8.43 -15.93 -17.05
N SER A 81 8.25 -14.84 -17.81
CA SER A 81 7.54 -13.63 -17.38
C SER A 81 6.07 -13.67 -17.78
N GLY A 82 5.16 -13.38 -16.85
CA GLY A 82 3.72 -13.36 -17.10
C GLY A 82 2.91 -13.09 -15.84
N ALA A 83 1.58 -13.18 -15.97
CA ALA A 83 0.66 -12.97 -14.86
C ALA A 83 0.80 -14.06 -13.78
N LEU A 84 0.45 -13.71 -12.55
CA LEU A 84 0.39 -14.66 -11.45
C LEU A 84 -0.83 -15.59 -11.58
N ILE A 85 -0.68 -16.87 -11.24
CA ILE A 85 -1.82 -17.80 -11.17
C ILE A 85 -2.77 -17.35 -10.06
N GLU A 86 -4.07 -17.43 -10.31
CA GLU A 86 -5.10 -17.05 -9.34
C GLU A 86 -5.85 -18.28 -8.83
N LEU A 87 -6.26 -18.27 -7.55
CA LEU A 87 -7.13 -19.29 -6.96
C LEU A 87 -8.53 -18.71 -6.70
N TYR A 88 -9.55 -19.50 -7.01
CA TYR A 88 -10.95 -19.15 -6.81
C TYR A 88 -11.71 -20.31 -6.17
N TYR A 89 -12.84 -19.99 -5.56
CA TYR A 89 -13.87 -20.98 -5.24
C TYR A 89 -15.25 -20.57 -5.74
N SER A 90 -16.11 -21.56 -5.91
CA SER A 90 -17.53 -21.38 -6.25
C SER A 90 -18.41 -22.35 -5.47
N VAL A 91 -19.55 -21.85 -4.99
CA VAL A 91 -20.59 -22.64 -4.33
C VAL A 91 -21.84 -22.86 -5.21
N ASN A 92 -21.84 -22.28 -6.42
CA ASN A 92 -22.96 -22.36 -7.37
C ASN A 92 -22.53 -22.87 -8.76
N TYR A 93 -21.25 -23.21 -8.96
CA TYR A 93 -20.82 -23.94 -10.14
C TYR A 93 -21.54 -25.30 -10.23
N ASN A 94 -21.96 -25.66 -11.44
CA ASN A 94 -22.80 -26.84 -11.67
C ASN A 94 -22.00 -28.12 -11.97
N GLY A 95 -20.67 -28.05 -11.96
CA GLY A 95 -19.79 -29.15 -12.34
C GLY A 95 -19.73 -29.43 -13.84
N GLY A 96 -20.19 -28.48 -14.68
CA GLY A 96 -20.06 -28.56 -16.13
C GLY A 96 -18.60 -28.43 -16.59
N ASN A 97 -18.38 -28.38 -17.90
CA ASN A 97 -17.04 -28.25 -18.49
C ASN A 97 -17.03 -27.40 -19.75
N THR A 98 -18.03 -26.53 -19.89
CA THR A 98 -18.13 -25.60 -21.02
C THR A 98 -17.83 -24.17 -20.56
N VAL A 99 -17.43 -23.32 -21.50
CA VAL A 99 -17.27 -21.87 -21.29
C VAL A 99 -18.51 -21.26 -20.62
N THR A 100 -19.70 -21.68 -21.07
CA THR A 100 -20.98 -21.20 -20.53
C THR A 100 -21.20 -21.61 -19.07
N ASP A 101 -20.75 -22.81 -18.67
CA ASP A 101 -20.85 -23.24 -17.28
C ASP A 101 -19.98 -22.38 -16.36
N VAL A 102 -18.73 -22.11 -16.77
CA VAL A 102 -17.80 -21.26 -16.01
C VAL A 102 -18.32 -19.83 -15.89
N GLN A 103 -18.84 -19.25 -16.99
CA GLN A 103 -19.37 -17.89 -17.02
C GLN A 103 -20.68 -17.70 -16.25
N ASN A 104 -21.48 -18.76 -16.07
CA ASN A 104 -22.73 -18.69 -15.33
C ASN A 104 -22.55 -18.81 -13.80
N ALA A 105 -21.38 -19.28 -13.35
CA ALA A 105 -21.07 -19.41 -11.94
C ALA A 105 -20.49 -18.12 -11.36
N THR A 106 -20.57 -18.00 -10.04
CA THR A 106 -19.93 -16.92 -9.29
C THR A 106 -18.64 -17.47 -8.69
N TRP A 107 -17.53 -16.83 -9.02
CA TRP A 107 -16.20 -17.18 -8.54
C TRP A 107 -15.73 -16.13 -7.55
N THR A 108 -15.37 -16.57 -6.35
CA THR A 108 -14.81 -15.72 -5.30
C THR A 108 -13.31 -15.98 -5.21
N ASN A 109 -12.51 -14.92 -5.32
CA ASN A 109 -11.06 -15.02 -5.27
C ASN A 109 -10.59 -15.43 -3.87
N ILE A 110 -9.61 -16.34 -3.84
CA ILE A 110 -8.82 -16.67 -2.66
C ILE A 110 -7.43 -16.08 -2.90
N PRO A 111 -7.04 -15.02 -2.16
CA PRO A 111 -5.74 -14.38 -2.34
C PRO A 111 -4.61 -15.39 -2.15
N LEU A 112 -3.68 -15.42 -3.10
CA LEU A 112 -2.47 -16.22 -3.02
C LEU A 112 -1.26 -15.32 -2.74
N THR A 113 -0.32 -15.85 -1.96
CA THR A 113 0.99 -15.24 -1.74
C THR A 113 2.03 -16.07 -2.48
N LEU A 114 2.16 -15.81 -3.78
CA LEU A 114 3.09 -16.54 -4.66
C LEU A 114 4.46 -15.88 -4.70
N TRP A 115 5.47 -16.70 -4.97
CA TRP A 115 6.80 -16.27 -5.34
C TRP A 115 6.96 -16.40 -6.86
N ASP A 116 7.52 -15.39 -7.52
CA ASP A 116 7.99 -15.54 -8.91
C ASP A 116 9.29 -16.35 -8.89
N ILE A 117 9.19 -17.68 -8.89
CA ILE A 117 10.32 -18.62 -8.73
C ILE A 117 11.35 -18.36 -9.82
N ASN A 118 10.89 -18.06 -11.02
CA ASN A 118 11.72 -17.69 -12.16
C ASN A 118 12.58 -16.44 -11.93
N SER A 119 12.14 -15.51 -11.07
CA SER A 119 12.92 -14.32 -10.73
C SER A 119 14.09 -14.61 -9.77
N LEU A 120 14.14 -15.79 -9.14
CA LEU A 120 15.20 -16.17 -8.19
C LEU A 120 16.34 -16.93 -8.85
N SER A 121 17.55 -16.38 -8.74
CA SER A 121 18.75 -16.98 -9.30
C SER A 121 19.16 -18.32 -8.66
N CYS A 122 18.63 -18.66 -7.48
CA CYS A 122 19.01 -19.85 -6.74
C CYS A 122 17.97 -21.00 -6.75
N PHE A 123 16.91 -20.95 -7.58
CA PHE A 123 15.72 -21.82 -7.40
C PHE A 123 15.04 -22.46 -8.62
N SER A 124 15.64 -22.46 -9.81
CA SER A 124 14.88 -22.69 -11.04
C SER A 124 14.34 -24.12 -11.33
N THR A 125 14.28 -25.08 -10.38
CA THR A 125 13.84 -26.46 -10.69
C THR A 125 13.03 -27.20 -9.61
N LEU A 126 12.59 -26.58 -8.52
CA LEU A 126 11.83 -27.27 -7.46
C LEU A 126 10.45 -26.64 -7.29
N HIS A 127 9.41 -27.49 -7.17
CA HIS A 127 8.11 -27.05 -6.68
C HIS A 127 8.25 -26.45 -5.27
N MET A 128 7.73 -25.23 -5.09
CA MET A 128 7.57 -24.60 -3.80
C MET A 128 6.25 -25.01 -3.16
N ARG A 129 6.23 -25.06 -1.84
CA ARG A 129 4.99 -25.27 -1.08
C ARG A 129 4.33 -23.94 -0.81
N HIS A 130 3.09 -23.76 -1.27
CA HIS A 130 2.31 -22.59 -0.88
C HIS A 130 1.98 -22.67 0.62
N PRO A 131 2.04 -21.55 1.38
CA PRO A 131 1.56 -21.52 2.76
C PRO A 131 0.12 -22.02 2.88
N ALA A 132 -0.20 -22.71 3.97
CA ALA A 132 -1.56 -23.22 4.16
C ALA A 132 -2.58 -22.07 4.22
N ILE A 133 -3.64 -22.16 3.43
CA ILE A 133 -4.70 -21.16 3.36
C ILE A 133 -5.86 -21.63 4.22
N ASP A 134 -6.27 -20.84 5.20
CA ASP A 134 -7.50 -21.11 5.96
C ASP A 134 -8.72 -20.92 5.05
N VAL A 135 -9.44 -22.01 4.79
CA VAL A 135 -10.66 -22.05 3.98
C VAL A 135 -11.87 -22.51 4.79
N SER A 136 -11.76 -22.54 6.12
CA SER A 136 -12.82 -22.99 7.05
C SER A 136 -14.09 -22.13 7.00
N SER A 137 -13.98 -20.89 6.51
CA SER A 137 -15.15 -20.01 6.32
C SER A 137 -16.00 -20.38 5.09
N ILE A 138 -15.49 -21.22 4.19
CA ILE A 138 -16.17 -21.63 2.96
C ILE A 138 -17.13 -22.77 3.26
N ASN A 139 -18.43 -22.50 3.18
CA ASN A 139 -19.48 -23.47 3.49
C ASN A 139 -20.21 -23.94 2.22
N GLY A 140 -20.47 -25.24 2.13
CA GLY A 140 -21.24 -25.84 1.05
C GLY A 140 -21.05 -27.35 0.93
N THR A 141 -22.09 -28.07 0.51
CA THR A 141 -21.98 -29.51 0.23
C THR A 141 -21.40 -29.82 -1.15
N SER A 142 -21.21 -28.79 -1.98
CA SER A 142 -20.72 -28.89 -3.35
C SER A 142 -19.94 -27.61 -3.70
N VAL A 143 -18.76 -27.48 -3.10
CA VAL A 143 -17.81 -26.38 -3.33
C VAL A 143 -16.80 -26.82 -4.39
N TYR A 144 -16.43 -25.92 -5.28
CA TYR A 144 -15.42 -26.13 -6.32
C TYR A 144 -14.29 -25.13 -6.14
N PHE A 145 -13.05 -25.60 -6.16
CA PHE A 145 -11.87 -24.74 -6.20
C PHE A 145 -11.33 -24.71 -7.63
N ALA A 146 -10.78 -23.59 -8.07
CA ALA A 146 -10.26 -23.45 -9.42
C ALA A 146 -9.00 -22.60 -9.48
N PHE A 147 -8.02 -23.09 -10.23
CA PHE A 147 -6.88 -22.28 -10.67
C PHE A 147 -7.22 -21.63 -11.99
N LYS A 148 -7.09 -20.30 -12.05
CA LYS A 148 -7.29 -19.51 -13.27
C LYS A 148 -5.94 -19.03 -13.76
N TYR A 149 -5.60 -19.45 -14.98
CA TYR A 149 -4.45 -18.97 -15.74
C TYR A 149 -4.87 -17.86 -16.68
N THR A 150 -4.04 -16.83 -16.80
CA THR A 150 -4.15 -15.82 -17.87
C THR A 150 -2.81 -15.58 -18.52
N GLY A 151 -2.80 -15.46 -19.84
CA GLY A 151 -1.60 -15.26 -20.65
C GLY A 151 -1.88 -14.34 -21.83
N THR A 152 -0.81 -13.78 -22.40
CA THR A 152 -0.87 -13.01 -23.65
C THR A 152 0.21 -13.53 -24.58
N ALA A 153 0.06 -13.30 -25.88
CA ALA A 153 1.04 -13.74 -26.88
C ALA A 153 2.50 -13.29 -26.63
N SER A 154 2.72 -12.25 -25.81
CA SER A 154 4.04 -11.73 -25.44
C SER A 154 4.42 -11.95 -23.97
N SER A 155 3.52 -12.45 -23.13
CA SER A 155 3.73 -12.64 -21.70
C SER A 155 2.87 -13.81 -21.21
N SER A 156 3.47 -15.00 -21.25
CA SER A 156 2.85 -16.27 -20.84
C SER A 156 3.82 -16.99 -19.92
N LYS A 157 3.48 -17.01 -18.62
CA LYS A 157 4.24 -17.73 -17.61
C LYS A 157 3.87 -19.20 -17.71
N ASN A 158 4.82 -20.14 -17.61
CA ASN A 158 4.43 -21.54 -17.44
C ASN A 158 4.14 -21.79 -15.95
N TYR A 159 3.12 -22.59 -15.66
CA TYR A 159 2.80 -23.01 -14.31
C TYR A 159 2.73 -24.51 -14.21
N GLU A 160 3.23 -25.01 -13.08
CA GLU A 160 3.08 -26.39 -12.63
C GLU A 160 2.38 -26.34 -11.26
N ILE A 161 1.33 -27.13 -11.07
CA ILE A 161 0.55 -27.25 -9.83
C ILE A 161 0.51 -28.72 -9.45
N ASP A 162 0.84 -29.03 -8.20
CA ASP A 162 0.95 -30.41 -7.72
C ASP A 162 0.52 -30.53 -6.25
N ASN A 163 0.35 -31.76 -5.76
CA ASN A 163 0.12 -32.13 -4.36
C ASN A 163 -0.97 -31.28 -3.66
N ILE A 164 -2.10 -31.07 -4.32
CA ILE A 164 -3.25 -30.36 -3.74
C ILE A 164 -3.80 -31.17 -2.58
N ASN A 165 -4.05 -30.52 -1.46
CA ASN A 165 -4.58 -31.15 -0.26
C ASN A 165 -5.46 -30.19 0.53
N ILE A 166 -6.62 -30.66 0.97
CA ILE A 166 -7.48 -29.98 1.93
C ILE A 166 -7.55 -30.86 3.18
N GLU A 167 -6.98 -30.37 4.28
CA GLU A 167 -6.97 -31.06 5.58
C GLU A 167 -7.83 -30.29 6.58
N ALA A 168 -8.44 -31.01 7.53
CA ALA A 168 -9.37 -30.45 8.49
C ALA A 168 -9.16 -31.01 9.91
N ASP A 169 -9.86 -30.43 10.87
CA ASP A 169 -10.07 -30.92 12.23
C ASP A 169 -8.78 -31.04 13.07
N TYR A 170 -7.76 -30.23 12.77
CA TYR A 170 -6.43 -30.36 13.37
C TYR A 170 -6.44 -30.35 14.90
N TYR A 171 -7.26 -29.49 15.52
CA TYR A 171 -7.34 -29.33 16.97
C TYR A 171 -8.53 -30.03 17.64
N ASN A 172 -9.34 -30.79 16.90
CA ASN A 172 -10.58 -31.39 17.41
C ASN A 172 -10.37 -32.24 18.68
N SER A 173 -9.30 -33.07 18.70
CA SER A 173 -8.95 -33.89 19.86
C SER A 173 -8.54 -33.08 21.10
N ILE A 174 -7.89 -31.93 20.90
CA ILE A 174 -7.45 -31.02 21.97
C ILE A 174 -8.64 -30.27 22.54
N ASN A 175 -9.49 -29.74 21.68
CA ASN A 175 -10.74 -29.08 22.08
C ASN A 175 -11.62 -30.03 22.90
N THR A 176 -11.74 -31.29 22.46
CA THR A 176 -12.43 -32.34 23.22
C THR A 176 -11.79 -32.59 24.59
N TYR A 177 -10.46 -32.62 24.70
CA TYR A 177 -9.76 -32.79 25.97
C TYR A 177 -10.04 -31.63 26.94
N ILE A 178 -10.01 -30.38 26.44
CA ILE A 178 -10.30 -29.17 27.22
C ILE A 178 -11.76 -29.19 27.71
N GLN A 179 -12.71 -29.48 26.82
CA GLN A 179 -14.14 -29.55 27.15
C GLN A 179 -14.45 -30.61 28.21
N ASN A 180 -13.68 -31.70 28.26
CA ASN A 180 -13.81 -32.75 29.26
C ASN A 180 -13.15 -32.42 30.61
N GLY A 181 -12.61 -31.21 30.79
CA GLY A 181 -12.00 -30.78 32.05
C GLY A 181 -10.63 -31.41 32.31
N GLY A 182 -9.82 -31.55 31.26
CA GLY A 182 -8.43 -31.98 31.36
C GLY A 182 -7.57 -31.18 32.34
N ASN A 183 -6.42 -31.72 32.74
CA ASN A 183 -5.47 -31.01 33.62
C ASN A 183 -4.31 -30.39 32.82
N CYS A 184 -3.53 -29.52 33.44
CA CYS A 184 -2.60 -28.62 32.71
C CYS A 184 -1.45 -29.39 32.07
N ALA A 185 -0.80 -30.23 32.87
CA ALA A 185 0.23 -31.12 32.38
C ALA A 185 -0.32 -32.07 31.32
N GLY A 186 -1.56 -32.57 31.51
CA GLY A 186 -2.23 -33.43 30.54
C GLY A 186 -2.58 -32.74 29.23
N LEU A 187 -2.98 -31.46 29.24
CA LEU A 187 -3.23 -30.68 28.02
C LEU A 187 -1.94 -30.53 27.21
N LYS A 188 -0.82 -30.22 27.88
CA LYS A 188 0.51 -30.23 27.25
C LYS A 188 0.83 -31.60 26.64
N THR A 189 0.56 -32.69 27.36
CA THR A 189 0.78 -34.06 26.85
C THR A 189 -0.11 -34.41 25.65
N GLU A 190 -1.37 -33.96 25.60
CA GLU A 190 -2.22 -34.16 24.41
C GLU A 190 -1.72 -33.33 23.21
N LEU A 191 -1.28 -32.09 23.45
CA LEU A 191 -0.64 -31.28 22.41
C LEU A 191 0.63 -31.92 21.89
N TYR A 192 1.49 -32.46 22.77
CA TYR A 192 2.66 -33.25 22.39
C TYR A 192 2.29 -34.37 21.40
N LYS A 193 1.25 -35.16 21.71
CA LYS A 193 0.81 -36.27 20.85
C LYS A 193 0.36 -35.80 19.47
N LEU A 194 -0.27 -34.62 19.40
CA LEU A 194 -0.70 -33.99 18.15
C LEU A 194 0.52 -33.52 17.32
N VAL A 195 1.36 -32.66 17.91
CA VAL A 195 2.40 -31.91 17.16
C VAL A 195 3.69 -32.71 16.92
N ARG A 196 3.91 -33.84 17.61
CA ARG A 196 5.09 -34.69 17.39
C ARG A 196 5.12 -35.34 16.01
N ASN A 197 3.97 -35.51 15.37
CA ASN A 197 3.89 -36.09 14.04
C ASN A 197 4.35 -35.05 13.01
N TYR A 198 4.99 -35.50 11.93
CA TYR A 198 5.44 -34.64 10.82
C TYR A 198 5.36 -35.41 9.51
N THR A 199 5.23 -34.68 8.40
CA THR A 199 5.19 -35.24 7.04
C THR A 199 6.54 -35.20 6.35
N GLU A 200 7.38 -34.22 6.69
CA GLU A 200 8.69 -34.03 6.07
C GLU A 200 9.74 -33.50 7.05
N VAL A 201 11.01 -33.87 6.79
CA VAL A 201 12.18 -33.29 7.45
C VAL A 201 12.92 -32.43 6.44
N VAL A 202 12.96 -31.12 6.70
CA VAL A 202 13.69 -30.15 5.88
C VAL A 202 15.18 -30.18 6.27
N ARG A 203 16.01 -30.81 5.44
CA ARG A 203 17.41 -31.08 5.79
C ARG A 203 18.33 -29.90 5.47
N TYR A 204 19.55 -29.93 6.01
CA TYR A 204 20.65 -29.05 5.59
C TYR A 204 21.40 -29.65 4.41
N THR A 205 20.86 -29.55 3.20
CA THR A 205 21.46 -30.16 2.01
C THR A 205 21.04 -29.45 0.73
N SER A 206 22.00 -29.11 -0.13
CA SER A 206 21.70 -28.48 -1.42
C SER A 206 21.27 -29.46 -2.52
N SER A 207 20.91 -30.70 -2.18
CA SER A 207 20.62 -31.76 -3.17
C SER A 207 19.13 -31.95 -3.47
N PHE A 208 18.24 -31.35 -2.68
CA PHE A 208 16.78 -31.37 -2.78
C PHE A 208 16.21 -30.29 -1.83
N TYR A 209 14.89 -30.16 -1.74
CA TYR A 209 14.22 -29.20 -0.87
C TYR A 209 14.83 -29.15 0.56
N ASP A 210 15.35 -28.00 0.93
CA ASP A 210 16.20 -27.80 2.10
C ASP A 210 15.78 -26.59 2.95
N THR A 211 16.50 -26.33 4.05
CA THR A 211 16.11 -25.25 4.97
C THR A 211 16.17 -23.88 4.32
N TRP A 212 17.10 -23.62 3.41
CA TRP A 212 17.13 -22.35 2.69
C TRP A 212 15.91 -22.17 1.79
N ASP A 213 15.43 -23.27 1.23
CA ASP A 213 14.23 -23.30 0.39
C ASP A 213 12.99 -23.01 1.23
N ALA A 214 12.92 -23.60 2.43
CA ALA A 214 11.84 -23.32 3.38
C ALA A 214 11.82 -21.87 3.88
N LEU A 215 12.98 -21.22 4.04
CA LEU A 215 13.06 -19.82 4.49
C LEU A 215 12.48 -18.81 3.49
N LEU A 216 12.35 -19.18 2.21
CA LEU A 216 11.67 -18.34 1.21
C LEU A 216 10.17 -18.16 1.49
N THR A 217 9.54 -19.15 2.12
CA THR A 217 8.10 -19.11 2.40
C THR A 217 7.80 -18.86 3.86
N THR A 218 8.68 -19.28 4.77
CA THR A 218 8.46 -19.18 6.22
C THR A 218 8.89 -17.84 6.79
N ASP A 219 9.93 -17.20 6.25
CA ASP A 219 10.53 -15.98 6.81
C ASP A 219 10.82 -14.97 5.68
N ARG A 220 9.74 -14.51 5.04
CA ARG A 220 9.71 -13.54 3.92
C ARG A 220 8.98 -12.27 4.30
N ARG A 221 9.48 -11.14 3.83
CA ARG A 221 8.77 -9.86 3.82
C ARG A 221 9.14 -9.01 2.63
N TRP A 222 8.34 -7.97 2.38
CA TRP A 222 8.76 -6.85 1.55
C TRP A 222 9.77 -5.99 2.30
N ASN A 223 10.74 -5.45 1.57
CA ASN A 223 11.65 -4.46 2.10
C ASN A 223 10.95 -3.11 2.34
N ASP A 224 11.59 -2.17 3.04
CA ASP A 224 10.96 -0.93 3.50
C ASP A 224 10.36 -0.07 2.36
N ASN A 225 10.94 -0.19 1.16
CA ASN A 225 10.48 0.54 -0.03
C ASN A 225 9.47 -0.24 -0.88
N ALA A 226 9.10 -1.46 -0.47
CA ALA A 226 8.24 -2.39 -1.22
C ALA A 226 8.73 -2.65 -2.66
N THR A 227 10.06 -2.69 -2.84
CA THR A 227 10.72 -2.89 -4.14
C THR A 227 11.28 -4.30 -4.33
N ALA A 228 11.55 -4.99 -3.24
CA ALA A 228 12.15 -6.32 -3.24
C ALA A 228 11.65 -7.13 -2.05
N GLU A 229 11.71 -8.44 -2.20
CA GLU A 229 11.38 -9.39 -1.14
C GLU A 229 12.66 -9.89 -0.51
N ILE A 230 12.69 -9.85 0.82
CA ILE A 230 13.88 -10.04 1.63
C ILE A 230 13.59 -10.99 2.79
N VAL A 231 14.66 -11.46 3.40
CA VAL A 231 14.62 -12.32 4.57
C VAL A 231 14.05 -11.55 5.76
N TRP A 232 13.14 -12.17 6.50
CA TRP A 232 12.60 -11.61 7.74
C TRP A 232 13.50 -11.94 8.95
N ASP A 233 14.61 -11.22 9.09
CA ASP A 233 15.58 -11.40 10.18
C ASP A 233 15.21 -10.66 11.48
N MET A 234 14.74 -11.37 12.50
CA MET A 234 14.39 -10.78 13.81
C MET A 234 15.57 -10.16 14.60
N PHE A 235 16.82 -10.39 14.18
CA PHE A 235 18.00 -9.88 14.88
C PHE A 235 18.38 -8.47 14.47
N THR A 236 18.03 -8.04 13.26
CA THR A 236 18.40 -6.72 12.73
C THR A 236 17.22 -5.95 12.13
N ASP A 237 16.06 -6.59 12.00
CA ASP A 237 14.83 -5.94 11.57
C ASP A 237 14.36 -4.86 12.54
N ILE A 238 13.90 -3.74 11.99
CA ILE A 238 13.24 -2.64 12.68
C ILE A 238 11.78 -2.53 12.17
N PRO A 239 10.80 -3.19 12.81
CA PRO A 239 9.44 -3.36 12.27
C PRO A 239 8.65 -2.07 11.99
N SER A 240 9.04 -0.96 12.61
CA SER A 240 8.36 0.35 12.49
C SER A 240 9.26 1.44 11.91
N GLY A 241 10.39 1.09 11.28
CA GLY A 241 11.47 2.03 11.00
C GLY A 241 12.10 1.87 9.62
N THR A 242 13.25 2.52 9.46
CA THR A 242 14.11 2.44 8.28
C THR A 242 15.56 2.34 8.72
N GLY A 243 16.42 1.71 7.91
CA GLY A 243 17.85 1.60 8.19
C GLY A 243 18.27 0.30 8.87
N GLU A 244 17.41 -0.71 8.79
CA GLU A 244 17.73 -2.11 9.04
C GLU A 244 18.63 -2.69 7.96
N PHE A 245 19.20 -3.86 8.24
CA PHE A 245 19.92 -4.64 7.24
C PHE A 245 18.93 -5.52 6.46
N GLU A 246 18.82 -5.26 5.16
CA GLU A 246 17.99 -6.04 4.26
C GLU A 246 18.85 -7.15 3.63
N PHE A 247 18.43 -8.40 3.77
CA PHE A 247 19.13 -9.55 3.20
C PHE A 247 18.36 -10.15 2.03
N ASP A 248 19.02 -10.27 0.89
CA ASP A 248 18.53 -11.04 -0.25
C ASP A 248 18.56 -12.54 0.07
N HIS A 249 17.45 -13.22 -0.20
CA HIS A 249 17.31 -14.65 0.11
C HIS A 249 18.33 -15.54 -0.60
N CYS A 250 18.94 -15.14 -1.72
CA CYS A 250 19.90 -15.97 -2.45
C CYS A 250 21.35 -15.56 -2.17
N ASN A 251 21.63 -14.26 -2.22
CA ASN A 251 22.98 -13.72 -2.32
C ASN A 251 23.65 -13.52 -0.95
N ASP A 252 22.85 -13.35 0.11
CA ASP A 252 23.36 -13.00 1.45
C ASP A 252 23.38 -14.20 2.42
N ARG A 253 23.27 -15.43 1.91
CA ARG A 253 23.37 -16.65 2.72
C ARG A 253 24.80 -16.88 3.21
N ASP A 254 24.96 -17.23 4.50
CA ASP A 254 26.25 -17.73 4.98
C ASP A 254 26.56 -19.13 4.42
N GLY A 255 27.33 -19.15 3.33
CA GLY A 255 27.94 -20.34 2.74
C GLY A 255 29.19 -20.85 3.46
N GLY A 256 29.52 -20.31 4.64
CA GLY A 256 30.72 -20.63 5.42
C GLY A 256 31.88 -19.64 5.22
N SER A 257 31.65 -18.56 4.49
CA SER A 257 32.66 -17.53 4.18
C SER A 257 32.18 -16.11 4.46
N CYS A 258 31.11 -15.95 5.25
CA CYS A 258 30.58 -14.64 5.53
C CYS A 258 31.56 -13.74 6.31
N PRO A 259 31.75 -12.48 5.89
CA PRO A 259 32.60 -11.51 6.58
C PRO A 259 32.15 -11.23 8.03
N PRO A 260 33.07 -10.79 8.90
CA PRO A 260 32.69 -10.28 10.22
C PRO A 260 31.97 -8.94 10.10
N GLY A 261 30.97 -8.72 10.96
CA GLY A 261 30.17 -7.50 10.98
C GLY A 261 28.68 -7.77 10.79
N GLU A 262 27.87 -6.93 11.44
CA GLU A 262 26.42 -6.91 11.30
C GLU A 262 26.02 -6.45 9.88
N GLY A 263 24.98 -7.06 9.32
CA GLY A 263 24.48 -6.75 7.98
C GLY A 263 25.25 -7.38 6.83
N MET A 264 26.22 -8.25 7.11
CA MET A 264 27.09 -8.82 6.07
C MET A 264 26.50 -10.06 5.41
N CYS A 265 25.73 -10.86 6.15
CA CYS A 265 25.01 -12.02 5.67
C CYS A 265 24.08 -12.53 6.79
N TYR A 266 23.19 -13.45 6.44
CA TYR A 266 22.38 -14.16 7.40
C TYR A 266 22.69 -15.67 7.43
N ASN A 267 22.48 -16.30 8.57
CA ASN A 267 22.55 -17.74 8.75
C ASN A 267 21.24 -18.30 9.32
N ARG A 268 21.21 -19.62 9.52
CA ARG A 268 20.07 -20.30 10.16
C ARG A 268 20.34 -20.34 11.65
N GLU A 269 19.40 -19.86 12.43
CA GLU A 269 19.47 -19.84 13.87
C GLU A 269 18.55 -20.89 14.50
N HIS A 270 19.10 -21.65 15.44
CA HIS A 270 18.30 -22.46 16.36
C HIS A 270 17.97 -21.61 17.58
N THR A 271 16.80 -20.99 17.58
CA THR A 271 16.39 -20.08 18.67
C THR A 271 16.50 -20.76 20.04
N PHE A 272 16.08 -22.03 20.13
CA PHE A 272 16.48 -22.95 21.19
C PHE A 272 17.89 -23.50 20.87
N PRO A 273 18.95 -23.28 21.69
CA PRO A 273 20.32 -23.58 21.27
C PRO A 273 20.69 -25.07 21.23
N ARG A 274 21.33 -25.52 20.14
CA ARG A 274 21.76 -26.93 19.93
C ARG A 274 22.53 -27.57 21.08
N SER A 275 23.37 -26.78 21.74
CA SER A 275 24.16 -27.25 22.88
C SER A 275 23.32 -27.69 24.09
N TRP A 276 22.05 -27.25 24.20
CA TRP A 276 21.21 -27.56 25.34
C TRP A 276 20.66 -28.98 25.31
N TRP A 277 20.39 -29.55 24.13
CA TRP A 277 19.92 -30.93 24.01
C TRP A 277 21.02 -31.94 23.63
N GLY A 278 22.28 -31.49 23.56
CA GLY A 278 23.43 -32.37 23.37
C GLY A 278 23.58 -32.94 21.95
N SER A 279 23.02 -32.26 20.93
CA SER A 279 22.97 -32.71 19.53
C SER A 279 24.30 -33.24 18.96
N THR A 280 24.22 -34.30 18.16
CA THR A 280 25.21 -34.66 17.12
C THR A 280 24.51 -34.73 15.76
N THR A 281 25.18 -34.37 14.66
CA THR A 281 24.60 -34.21 13.30
C THR A 281 24.25 -35.55 12.60
N ILE A 282 23.69 -36.52 13.32
CA ILE A 282 23.44 -37.87 12.79
C ILE A 282 22.01 -38.01 12.29
N TYR A 283 21.87 -38.34 10.99
CA TYR A 283 20.59 -38.60 10.36
C TYR A 283 20.18 -40.08 10.52
N PRO A 284 18.91 -40.40 10.81
CA PRO A 284 17.85 -39.52 11.34
C PRO A 284 17.60 -39.82 12.82
N THR A 285 18.00 -38.95 13.75
CA THR A 285 17.39 -38.85 15.10
C THR A 285 17.79 -37.56 15.82
N ASP A 286 17.69 -36.43 15.11
CA ASP A 286 17.62 -35.12 15.76
C ASP A 286 16.56 -34.26 15.04
N THR A 287 15.28 -34.53 15.34
CA THR A 287 14.14 -33.84 14.72
C THR A 287 14.04 -32.39 15.15
N ILE A 288 14.67 -31.98 16.26
CA ILE A 288 14.73 -30.58 16.69
C ILE A 288 15.75 -29.79 15.86
N ASN A 289 16.84 -30.41 15.37
CA ASN A 289 17.77 -29.73 14.45
C ASN A 289 17.12 -29.25 13.14
N PHE A 290 15.98 -29.80 12.73
CA PHE A 290 15.34 -29.52 11.45
C PHE A 290 13.91 -29.01 11.60
N ASP A 291 13.52 -28.60 12.82
CA ASP A 291 12.18 -28.11 13.08
C ASP A 291 12.07 -26.61 12.80
N MET A 292 11.43 -26.28 11.68
CA MET A 292 11.21 -24.92 11.21
C MET A 292 10.41 -24.06 12.18
N HIS A 293 9.69 -24.62 13.16
CA HIS A 293 9.00 -23.82 14.18
C HIS A 293 9.94 -23.06 15.12
N HIS A 294 11.24 -23.39 15.17
CA HIS A 294 12.23 -22.65 15.96
C HIS A 294 13.53 -22.33 15.20
N ILE A 295 13.64 -22.79 13.95
CA ILE A 295 14.73 -22.41 13.05
C ILE A 295 14.32 -21.17 12.28
N THR A 296 15.00 -20.07 12.50
CA THR A 296 14.72 -18.76 11.87
C THR A 296 15.96 -18.26 11.13
N PRO A 297 15.84 -17.33 10.17
CA PRO A 297 17.01 -16.60 9.70
C PRO A 297 17.52 -15.69 10.83
N ALA A 298 18.82 -15.40 10.80
CA ALA A 298 19.46 -14.49 11.73
C ALA A 298 20.65 -13.81 11.06
N ASP A 299 20.85 -12.51 11.27
CA ASP A 299 22.15 -11.90 11.02
C ASP A 299 23.26 -12.71 11.69
N ARG A 300 24.32 -13.01 10.94
CA ARG A 300 25.36 -13.93 11.40
C ARG A 300 26.14 -13.40 12.61
N GLU A 301 26.43 -12.10 12.66
CA GLU A 301 27.19 -11.49 13.76
C GLU A 301 26.34 -11.50 15.04
N MET A 302 25.07 -11.13 14.93
CA MET A 302 24.13 -11.14 16.05
C MET A 302 23.80 -12.54 16.54
N ASN A 303 23.68 -13.51 15.64
CA ASN A 303 23.59 -14.91 16.03
C ASN A 303 24.88 -15.37 16.76
N THR A 304 26.05 -15.01 16.25
CA THR A 304 27.34 -15.32 16.90
C THR A 304 27.42 -14.72 18.31
N ALA A 305 26.88 -13.51 18.51
CA ALA A 305 26.80 -12.86 19.81
C ALA A 305 25.81 -13.56 20.76
N LYS A 306 24.62 -13.96 20.26
CA LYS A 306 23.60 -14.70 21.03
C LYS A 306 24.14 -16.01 21.59
N LEU A 307 24.96 -16.72 20.80
CA LEU A 307 25.62 -17.95 21.22
C LEU A 307 24.58 -18.97 21.74
N ASN A 308 24.77 -19.53 22.93
CA ASN A 308 23.83 -20.47 23.56
C ASN A 308 23.15 -19.88 24.81
N TYR A 309 23.07 -18.55 24.90
CA TYR A 309 22.50 -17.88 26.05
C TYR A 309 20.97 -18.06 26.09
N PRO A 310 20.37 -18.17 27.29
CA PRO A 310 18.92 -18.19 27.44
C PRO A 310 18.30 -16.82 27.18
N PRO A 311 17.01 -16.76 26.80
CA PRO A 311 16.31 -15.49 26.68
C PRO A 311 16.12 -14.85 28.06
N GLY A 312 16.16 -13.53 28.10
CA GLY A 312 15.92 -12.76 29.33
C GLY A 312 16.12 -11.27 29.12
N GLU A 313 15.51 -10.46 29.98
CA GLU A 313 15.71 -9.01 30.01
C GLU A 313 17.17 -8.69 30.35
N VAL A 314 17.83 -7.82 29.59
CA VAL A 314 19.23 -7.45 29.78
C VAL A 314 19.31 -6.10 30.51
N GLN A 315 19.88 -6.10 31.72
CA GLN A 315 20.11 -4.87 32.49
C GLN A 315 21.41 -4.17 32.10
N VAL A 316 22.47 -4.95 31.84
CA VAL A 316 23.77 -4.44 31.42
C VAL A 316 24.17 -5.15 30.14
N ALA A 317 24.07 -4.45 29.01
CA ALA A 317 24.39 -4.98 27.69
C ALA A 317 25.90 -5.00 27.46
N ASN A 318 26.39 -6.13 26.93
CA ASN A 318 27.75 -6.29 26.40
C ASN A 318 27.77 -6.09 24.88
N VAL A 319 26.70 -6.54 24.22
CA VAL A 319 26.44 -6.35 22.78
C VAL A 319 25.06 -5.73 22.64
N THR A 320 24.94 -4.79 21.72
CA THR A 320 23.66 -4.23 21.28
C THR A 320 23.70 -4.14 19.76
N GLY A 321 22.80 -4.86 19.10
CA GLY A 321 22.61 -4.82 17.66
C GLY A 321 21.94 -3.53 17.21
N SER A 322 21.96 -3.30 15.90
CA SER A 322 21.40 -2.12 15.23
C SER A 322 19.92 -1.88 15.55
N ASN A 323 19.11 -2.94 15.66
CA ASN A 323 17.69 -2.82 16.00
C ASN A 323 17.41 -2.69 17.50
N GLY A 324 18.42 -2.87 18.36
CA GLY A 324 18.28 -2.86 19.81
C GLY A 324 18.21 -4.25 20.47
N PHE A 325 18.40 -5.34 19.71
CA PHE A 325 18.70 -6.66 20.23
C PHE A 325 19.90 -6.59 21.19
N LYS A 326 19.86 -7.27 22.33
CA LYS A 326 20.94 -7.21 23.33
C LYS A 326 21.44 -8.59 23.69
N VAL A 327 22.73 -8.65 24.00
CA VAL A 327 23.31 -9.73 24.81
C VAL A 327 24.01 -9.10 26.00
N GLY A 328 23.73 -9.60 27.20
CA GLY A 328 24.31 -9.03 28.41
C GLY A 328 23.89 -9.74 29.67
N THR A 329 24.00 -9.06 30.80
CA THR A 329 23.75 -9.65 32.12
C THR A 329 22.54 -9.01 32.80
N ASN A 330 21.92 -9.78 33.69
CA ASN A 330 20.87 -9.32 34.59
C ASN A 330 21.10 -9.93 35.97
N SER A 331 21.35 -9.05 36.95
CA SER A 331 21.68 -9.46 38.32
C SER A 331 20.50 -10.03 39.11
N ALA A 332 19.27 -9.85 38.61
CA ALA A 332 18.07 -10.40 39.23
C ALA A 332 17.84 -11.88 38.89
N TYR A 333 18.48 -12.40 37.86
CA TYR A 333 18.34 -13.81 37.45
C TYR A 333 19.27 -14.73 38.26
N PRO A 334 18.85 -15.99 38.51
CA PRO A 334 19.52 -16.87 39.47
C PRO A 334 20.91 -17.35 38.99
N CYS A 335 21.21 -17.24 37.70
CA CYS A 335 22.47 -17.69 37.12
C CYS A 335 23.47 -16.54 37.11
N THR A 336 24.07 -16.29 38.28
CA THR A 336 25.05 -15.23 38.49
C THR A 336 26.20 -15.37 37.49
N SER A 337 26.56 -14.27 36.81
CA SER A 337 27.58 -14.18 35.74
C SER A 337 27.25 -14.84 34.39
N MET A 338 26.03 -15.35 34.19
CA MET A 338 25.56 -15.80 32.89
C MET A 338 25.12 -14.62 32.02
N GLN A 339 25.28 -14.75 30.69
CA GLN A 339 24.70 -13.83 29.73
C GLN A 339 23.32 -14.32 29.28
N TYR A 340 22.48 -13.38 28.87
CA TYR A 340 21.13 -13.56 28.35
C TYR A 340 21.03 -12.80 27.03
N PHE A 341 20.15 -13.24 26.14
CA PHE A 341 19.78 -12.43 24.98
C PHE A 341 18.37 -11.84 25.16
N GLU A 342 18.19 -10.63 24.69
CA GLU A 342 16.93 -9.89 24.72
C GLU A 342 16.62 -9.42 23.29
N PRO A 343 15.63 -10.02 22.60
CA PRO A 343 15.12 -9.44 21.36
C PRO A 343 14.36 -8.14 21.66
N ILE A 344 14.12 -7.35 20.62
CA ILE A 344 13.26 -6.17 20.72
C ILE A 344 11.83 -6.57 21.12
N ASN A 345 11.04 -5.61 21.60
CA ASN A 345 9.75 -5.90 22.21
C ASN A 345 8.77 -6.57 21.24
N GLU A 346 8.87 -6.23 19.96
CA GLU A 346 8.06 -6.71 18.83
C GLU A 346 8.32 -8.19 18.50
N TYR A 347 9.39 -8.80 19.06
CA TYR A 347 9.74 -10.20 18.84
C TYR A 347 9.76 -11.03 20.12
N LYS A 348 9.48 -10.43 21.28
CA LYS A 348 9.55 -11.14 22.57
C LYS A 348 8.52 -12.27 22.62
N GLY A 349 7.32 -12.03 22.12
CA GLY A 349 6.22 -12.99 22.02
C GLY A 349 6.54 -14.15 21.09
N ASP A 350 7.16 -13.87 19.94
CA ASP A 350 7.60 -14.88 18.96
C ASP A 350 8.53 -15.90 19.62
N TYR A 351 9.62 -15.43 20.25
CA TYR A 351 10.54 -16.31 20.98
C TYR A 351 9.84 -17.05 22.11
N ALA A 352 8.91 -16.40 22.83
CA ALA A 352 8.15 -17.08 23.89
C ALA A 352 7.35 -18.26 23.35
N ARG A 353 6.59 -18.07 22.27
CA ARG A 353 5.77 -19.12 21.64
C ARG A 353 6.62 -20.22 21.00
N MET A 354 7.81 -19.92 20.47
CA MET A 354 8.78 -20.93 20.02
C MET A 354 9.27 -21.80 21.20
N TYR A 355 9.57 -21.20 22.35
CA TYR A 355 9.99 -21.95 23.55
C TYR A 355 8.84 -22.81 24.12
N PHE A 356 7.62 -22.28 24.25
CA PHE A 356 6.47 -23.08 24.68
C PHE A 356 6.21 -24.27 23.75
N TYR A 357 6.37 -24.05 22.44
CA TYR A 357 6.30 -25.11 21.44
C TYR A 357 7.38 -26.18 21.66
N ILE A 358 8.65 -25.81 21.84
CA ILE A 358 9.73 -26.78 22.11
C ILE A 358 9.46 -27.59 23.37
N ALA A 359 9.05 -26.93 24.45
CA ALA A 359 8.70 -27.61 25.70
C ALA A 359 7.57 -28.63 25.52
N THR A 360 6.65 -28.38 24.59
CA THR A 360 5.49 -29.24 24.30
C THR A 360 5.85 -30.35 23.32
N ARG A 361 6.34 -30.03 22.13
CA ARG A 361 6.67 -31.01 21.09
C ARG A 361 7.71 -32.02 21.55
N TYR A 362 8.65 -31.59 22.39
CA TYR A 362 9.74 -32.43 22.88
C TYR A 362 9.59 -32.81 24.35
N GLU A 363 8.37 -32.75 24.90
CA GLU A 363 8.05 -33.08 26.29
C GLU A 363 8.81 -34.29 26.87
N PRO A 364 8.85 -35.49 26.24
CA PRO A 364 9.53 -36.64 26.82
C PRO A 364 11.06 -36.53 26.84
N PHE A 365 11.64 -35.59 26.07
CA PHE A 365 13.09 -35.41 25.96
C PHE A 365 13.64 -34.37 26.95
N LEU A 366 12.81 -33.44 27.44
CA LEU A 366 13.24 -32.36 28.34
C LEU A 366 14.10 -32.84 29.54
N PRO A 367 13.75 -33.92 30.27
CA PRO A 367 14.56 -34.37 31.40
C PRO A 367 15.96 -34.83 30.98
N SER A 368 16.10 -35.39 29.78
CA SER A 368 17.38 -35.90 29.26
C SER A 368 18.33 -34.79 28.80
N TRP A 369 17.83 -33.57 28.63
CA TRP A 369 18.62 -32.43 28.19
C TRP A 369 19.32 -31.71 29.34
N PHE A 370 18.82 -31.91 30.56
CA PHE A 370 19.48 -31.42 31.76
C PHE A 370 20.83 -32.13 31.96
N GLY A 371 21.89 -31.35 32.20
CA GLY A 371 23.28 -31.79 32.32
C GLY A 371 24.12 -31.64 31.05
N ASN A 372 23.53 -31.20 29.92
CA ASN A 372 24.27 -31.05 28.66
C ASN A 372 25.05 -29.74 28.55
N SER A 373 24.56 -28.66 29.17
CA SER A 373 25.26 -27.37 29.17
C SER A 373 24.84 -26.52 30.36
N THR A 374 25.76 -25.71 30.89
CA THR A 374 25.48 -24.80 32.00
C THR A 374 24.35 -23.81 31.68
N GLN A 375 24.28 -23.32 30.44
CA GLN A 375 23.23 -22.40 29.99
C GLN A 375 21.87 -23.10 29.90
N GLY A 376 21.84 -24.31 29.35
CA GLY A 376 20.63 -25.14 29.32
C GLY A 376 20.12 -25.47 30.72
N ASP A 377 21.01 -25.85 31.64
CA ASP A 377 20.65 -26.20 33.03
C ASP A 377 20.13 -24.99 33.83
N CYS A 378 20.55 -23.78 33.45
CA CYS A 378 19.98 -22.55 33.99
C CYS A 378 18.52 -22.35 33.54
N ALA A 379 18.21 -22.70 32.29
CA ALA A 379 16.90 -22.52 31.68
C ALA A 379 15.91 -23.66 31.98
N LEU A 380 16.37 -24.91 31.89
CA LEU A 380 15.59 -26.13 32.04
C LEU A 380 15.50 -26.56 33.51
N ASP A 381 14.33 -27.06 33.94
CA ASP A 381 14.12 -27.54 35.31
C ASP A 381 14.44 -29.04 35.50
N GLY A 382 14.79 -29.74 34.41
CA GLY A 382 15.04 -31.19 34.39
C GLY A 382 13.79 -32.07 34.46
N ASN A 383 12.59 -31.50 34.32
CA ASN A 383 11.32 -32.21 34.35
C ASN A 383 10.60 -32.10 33.00
N THR A 384 9.59 -32.94 32.78
CA THR A 384 8.71 -32.83 31.60
C THR A 384 7.71 -31.69 31.75
N TYR A 385 7.40 -31.29 32.99
CA TYR A 385 6.49 -30.20 33.33
C TYR A 385 6.95 -29.51 34.63
N PRO A 386 6.99 -28.16 34.68
CA PRO A 386 6.67 -27.23 33.60
C PRO A 386 7.67 -27.26 32.43
N GLY A 387 8.91 -27.73 32.67
CA GLY A 387 9.96 -27.93 31.66
C GLY A 387 11.05 -26.86 31.67
N TYR A 388 10.75 -25.71 32.27
CA TYR A 388 11.67 -24.58 32.45
C TYR A 388 11.70 -24.14 33.91
N ASN A 389 12.84 -23.62 34.35
CA ASN A 389 12.97 -23.00 35.66
C ASN A 389 12.03 -21.79 35.80
N SER A 390 11.59 -21.53 37.03
CA SER A 390 10.54 -20.53 37.32
C SER A 390 10.88 -19.12 36.84
N TRP A 391 12.15 -18.72 36.88
CA TRP A 391 12.58 -17.41 36.40
C TRP A 391 12.37 -17.27 34.88
N LEU A 392 12.73 -18.29 34.10
CA LEU A 392 12.58 -18.30 32.65
C LEU A 392 11.10 -18.40 32.29
N MET A 393 10.33 -19.24 33.00
CA MET A 393 8.89 -19.30 32.83
C MET A 393 8.24 -17.92 33.02
N THR A 394 8.67 -17.16 34.04
CA THR A 394 8.17 -15.80 34.26
C THR A 394 8.48 -14.87 33.09
N VAL A 395 9.69 -14.95 32.51
CA VAL A 395 10.07 -14.18 31.33
C VAL A 395 9.19 -14.53 30.13
N LEU A 396 9.08 -15.82 29.80
CA LEU A 396 8.32 -16.28 28.63
C LEU A 396 6.83 -15.94 28.74
N LEU A 397 6.22 -16.11 29.93
CA LEU A 397 4.84 -15.71 30.17
C LEU A 397 4.63 -14.20 30.05
N THR A 398 5.58 -13.40 30.55
CA THR A 398 5.52 -11.94 30.46
C THR A 398 5.65 -11.48 29.01
N TRP A 399 6.60 -12.04 28.27
CA TRP A 399 6.83 -11.76 26.86
C TRP A 399 5.60 -12.13 26.02
N HIS A 400 5.07 -13.33 26.20
CA HIS A 400 3.85 -13.78 25.53
C HIS A 400 2.63 -12.87 25.82
N ALA A 401 2.48 -12.38 27.05
CA ALA A 401 1.36 -11.52 27.43
C ALA A 401 1.49 -10.08 26.89
N ASN A 402 2.72 -9.57 26.79
CA ASN A 402 2.97 -8.19 26.36
C ASN A 402 3.13 -8.05 24.84
N ASP A 403 3.47 -9.14 24.15
CA ASP A 403 3.63 -9.19 22.70
C ASP A 403 2.69 -10.26 22.10
N PRO A 404 1.46 -9.86 21.72
CA PRO A 404 0.46 -10.75 21.13
C PRO A 404 0.92 -11.41 19.83
N VAL A 405 0.18 -12.42 19.37
CA VAL A 405 0.46 -13.08 18.09
C VAL A 405 0.38 -12.07 16.94
N SER A 406 1.41 -12.01 16.10
CA SER A 406 1.48 -11.11 14.94
C SER A 406 1.07 -11.82 13.63
N GLN A 407 0.77 -11.03 12.58
CA GLN A 407 0.48 -11.60 11.25
C GLN A 407 1.68 -12.39 10.70
N LYS A 408 2.90 -11.90 10.94
CA LYS A 408 4.17 -12.60 10.63
C LYS A 408 4.17 -14.03 11.18
N GLU A 409 3.78 -14.20 12.44
CA GLU A 409 3.74 -15.52 13.06
C GLU A 409 2.66 -16.43 12.48
N ILE A 410 1.48 -15.88 12.16
CA ILE A 410 0.40 -16.63 11.52
C ILE A 410 0.85 -17.13 10.14
N ASP A 411 1.42 -16.24 9.33
CA ASP A 411 1.92 -16.55 7.98
C ASP A 411 3.02 -17.62 8.04
N ARG A 412 3.97 -17.43 8.96
CA ARG A 412 5.03 -18.40 9.24
C ARG A 412 4.48 -19.74 9.69
N ASN A 413 3.52 -19.77 10.61
CA ASN A 413 2.91 -21.02 11.10
C ASN A 413 2.19 -21.76 9.97
N ASN A 414 1.49 -21.05 9.09
CA ASN A 414 0.85 -21.60 7.88
C ASN A 414 1.87 -22.16 6.88
N ALA A 415 2.99 -21.48 6.66
CA ALA A 415 4.06 -21.94 5.78
C ALA A 415 4.75 -23.19 6.35
N VAL A 416 5.11 -23.18 7.64
CA VAL A 416 5.71 -24.36 8.30
C VAL A 416 4.74 -25.53 8.31
N TYR A 417 3.45 -25.29 8.50
CA TYR A 417 2.43 -26.33 8.45
C TYR A 417 2.33 -27.00 7.07
N ALA A 418 2.34 -26.22 5.98
CA ALA A 418 2.38 -26.78 4.63
C ALA A 418 3.64 -27.66 4.40
N ILE A 419 4.75 -27.31 5.05
CA ILE A 419 6.03 -28.00 4.91
C ILE A 419 6.14 -29.27 5.77
N GLN A 420 5.91 -29.14 7.07
CA GLN A 420 6.13 -30.21 8.06
C GLN A 420 4.86 -30.95 8.48
N GLY A 421 3.68 -30.41 8.15
CA GLY A 421 2.38 -30.94 8.54
C GLY A 421 1.99 -30.71 10.00
N ASN A 422 2.84 -30.07 10.80
CA ASN A 422 2.51 -29.72 12.18
C ASN A 422 2.53 -28.22 12.41
N ARG A 423 1.69 -27.75 13.34
CA ARG A 423 1.51 -26.32 13.67
C ARG A 423 2.07 -26.01 15.06
N ASN A 424 2.41 -24.76 15.30
CA ASN A 424 2.65 -24.24 16.65
C ASN A 424 1.30 -23.87 17.29
N PRO A 425 0.81 -24.66 18.26
CA PRO A 425 -0.52 -24.46 18.84
C PRO A 425 -0.62 -23.17 19.65
N PHE A 426 0.50 -22.57 20.05
CA PHE A 426 0.51 -21.33 20.81
C PHE A 426 0.45 -20.08 19.93
N ILE A 427 0.61 -20.24 18.61
CA ILE A 427 0.30 -19.20 17.62
C ILE A 427 -1.18 -19.27 17.25
N ASP A 428 -1.71 -20.47 16.95
CA ASP A 428 -3.13 -20.63 16.59
C ASP A 428 -4.07 -20.43 17.79
N ASN A 429 -3.63 -20.81 19.00
CA ASN A 429 -4.41 -20.74 20.24
C ASN A 429 -3.56 -20.18 21.40
N PRO A 430 -3.22 -18.88 21.39
CA PRO A 430 -2.33 -18.27 22.39
C PRO A 430 -2.83 -18.42 23.84
N GLN A 431 -4.15 -18.46 24.06
CA GLN A 431 -4.77 -18.69 25.37
C GLN A 431 -4.35 -20.01 26.04
N TRP A 432 -3.93 -21.02 25.26
CA TRP A 432 -3.48 -22.29 25.82
C TRP A 432 -2.17 -22.18 26.61
N VAL A 433 -1.34 -21.16 26.36
CA VAL A 433 -0.18 -20.87 27.20
C VAL A 433 -0.63 -20.62 28.65
N GLY A 434 -1.68 -19.81 28.83
CA GLY A 434 -2.27 -19.52 30.14
C GLY A 434 -2.94 -20.75 30.78
N PHE A 435 -3.53 -21.64 29.97
CA PHE A 435 -4.11 -22.90 30.48
C PHE A 435 -3.07 -23.90 30.95
N ILE A 436 -1.88 -23.90 30.35
CA ILE A 436 -0.83 -24.88 30.69
C ILE A 436 0.10 -24.33 31.76
N TRP A 437 0.58 -23.09 31.66
CA TRP A 437 1.65 -22.57 32.53
C TRP A 437 1.30 -21.30 33.32
N GLY A 438 0.18 -20.63 33.01
CA GLY A 438 -0.18 -19.36 33.62
C GLY A 438 -1.04 -19.46 34.89
N ASP A 439 -1.44 -18.29 35.42
CA ASP A 439 -2.31 -18.14 36.60
C ASP A 439 -3.80 -18.37 36.29
N HIS A 440 -4.15 -19.28 35.38
CA HIS A 440 -5.53 -19.71 35.16
C HIS A 440 -6.48 -18.66 34.56
N MET A 441 -6.00 -17.76 33.68
CA MET A 441 -6.86 -16.78 33.00
C MET A 441 -7.83 -17.45 32.01
N GLY A 442 -8.93 -18.05 32.51
CA GLY A 442 -10.02 -18.58 31.66
C GLY A 442 -10.97 -19.71 32.15
N THR A 443 -10.80 -20.50 33.21
CA THR A 443 -9.92 -21.68 33.36
C THR A 443 -10.58 -23.02 32.90
N PRO A 444 -9.85 -24.14 32.64
CA PRO A 444 -9.56 -25.06 33.76
C PRO A 444 -8.20 -25.79 33.72
N CYS A 445 -7.63 -25.94 34.93
CA CYS A 445 -7.17 -27.23 35.43
C CYS A 445 -7.67 -27.44 36.87
N SER A 446 -8.62 -28.38 37.01
CA SER A 446 -9.15 -29.00 38.26
C SER A 446 -10.38 -28.43 39.01
N THR A 447 -11.35 -27.72 38.41
CA THR A 447 -12.63 -27.50 39.12
C THR A 447 -13.68 -28.58 38.81
N LEU A 448 -13.79 -29.57 39.72
CA LEU A 448 -15.10 -30.14 40.06
C LEU A 448 -16.01 -28.99 40.50
N ALA A 449 -17.19 -28.92 39.89
CA ALA A 449 -18.14 -27.80 39.87
C ALA A 449 -18.56 -27.20 41.23
N THR A 450 -18.91 -25.90 41.27
CA THR A 450 -20.30 -25.48 41.62
C THR A 450 -20.65 -24.03 41.23
N THR A 451 -21.82 -23.92 40.58
CA THR A 451 -22.70 -22.75 40.27
C THR A 451 -22.07 -21.45 39.79
N CYS A 452 -22.12 -21.29 38.46
CA CYS A 452 -21.98 -20.04 37.76
C CYS A 452 -23.36 -19.44 37.43
N THR A 453 -23.61 -18.18 37.76
CA THR A 453 -24.75 -17.42 37.21
C THR A 453 -24.23 -16.51 36.09
N PRO A 454 -24.58 -16.76 34.82
CA PRO A 454 -24.30 -15.85 33.71
C PRO A 454 -24.85 -14.45 34.01
N ASN A 455 -24.08 -13.41 33.74
CA ASN A 455 -24.59 -12.05 33.63
C ASN A 455 -24.44 -11.55 32.19
N SER A 456 -25.36 -10.73 31.73
CA SER A 456 -25.26 -10.05 30.44
C SER A 456 -25.00 -8.57 30.68
N GLY A 457 -24.00 -8.01 30.01
CA GLY A 457 -23.67 -6.58 30.07
C GLY A 457 -23.66 -5.99 28.67
N SER A 458 -24.21 -4.79 28.51
CA SER A 458 -24.17 -4.07 27.23
C SER A 458 -23.44 -2.73 27.36
N ALA A 459 -22.54 -2.43 26.43
CA ALA A 459 -21.88 -1.13 26.31
C ALA A 459 -22.15 -0.53 24.93
N ASN A 460 -22.23 0.79 24.85
CA ASN A 460 -22.26 1.50 23.56
C ASN A 460 -20.86 2.04 23.31
N ILE A 461 -20.24 1.60 22.22
CA ILE A 461 -18.88 2.01 21.84
C ILE A 461 -18.98 2.76 20.51
N THR A 462 -18.26 3.87 20.41
CA THR A 462 -18.12 4.62 19.17
C THR A 462 -16.65 4.71 18.82
N ALA A 463 -16.30 4.30 17.60
CA ALA A 463 -14.93 4.26 17.11
C ALA A 463 -14.86 4.71 15.64
N CYS A 464 -13.65 5.08 15.20
CA CYS A 464 -13.39 5.53 13.84
C CYS A 464 -12.75 4.41 13.03
N ASP A 465 -13.34 4.11 11.88
CA ASP A 465 -12.92 3.12 10.86
C ASP A 465 -12.93 1.66 11.28
N SER A 466 -12.37 1.38 12.45
CA SER A 466 -12.37 0.07 13.09
C SER A 466 -12.39 0.19 14.61
N TYR A 467 -12.76 -0.91 15.27
CA TYR A 467 -12.64 -1.08 16.71
C TYR A 467 -12.16 -2.50 16.98
N THR A 468 -10.95 -2.62 17.51
CA THR A 468 -10.48 -3.88 18.08
C THR A 468 -11.06 -3.99 19.48
N TRP A 469 -11.96 -4.97 19.68
CA TRP A 469 -12.54 -5.17 21.00
C TRP A 469 -11.53 -5.89 21.88
N PRO A 470 -11.00 -5.27 22.97
CA PRO A 470 -9.93 -5.89 23.76
C PRO A 470 -10.30 -7.22 24.42
N ALA A 471 -11.60 -7.53 24.47
CA ALA A 471 -12.10 -8.73 25.11
C ALA A 471 -11.98 -9.98 24.25
N ASN A 472 -11.89 -9.84 22.93
CA ASN A 472 -11.77 -10.96 21.99
C ASN A 472 -10.73 -10.73 20.88
N SER A 473 -10.09 -9.57 20.88
CA SER A 473 -9.07 -9.17 19.91
C SER A 473 -9.55 -9.14 18.45
N ILE A 474 -10.87 -9.22 18.21
CA ILE A 474 -11.45 -9.08 16.87
C ILE A 474 -11.59 -7.60 16.54
N THR A 475 -11.16 -7.24 15.33
CA THR A 475 -11.28 -5.90 14.78
C THR A 475 -12.55 -5.79 13.95
N TYR A 476 -13.52 -5.00 14.43
CA TYR A 476 -14.77 -4.74 13.73
C TYR A 476 -14.70 -3.47 12.91
N THR A 477 -15.09 -3.54 11.64
CA THR A 477 -15.06 -2.40 10.70
C THR A 477 -16.46 -1.93 10.28
N ILE A 478 -17.51 -2.57 10.79
CA ILE A 478 -18.92 -2.29 10.48
C ILE A 478 -19.65 -1.95 11.78
N SER A 479 -20.60 -1.02 11.73
CA SER A 479 -21.48 -0.76 12.88
C SER A 479 -22.41 -1.95 13.11
N GLY A 480 -22.53 -2.39 14.35
CA GLY A 480 -23.30 -3.58 14.67
C GLY A 480 -23.40 -3.84 16.17
N SER A 481 -24.33 -4.71 16.54
CA SER A 481 -24.35 -5.30 17.87
C SER A 481 -23.49 -6.56 17.82
N TYR A 482 -22.32 -6.50 18.44
CA TYR A 482 -21.43 -7.64 18.57
C TYR A 482 -21.54 -8.19 19.97
N SER A 483 -21.80 -9.48 20.08
CA SER A 483 -21.78 -10.18 21.35
C SER A 483 -20.63 -11.14 21.37
N ASP A 484 -19.92 -11.17 22.48
CA ASP A 484 -18.98 -12.24 22.77
C ASP A 484 -19.26 -12.80 24.16
N THR A 485 -18.94 -14.07 24.30
CA THR A 485 -19.10 -14.81 25.52
C THR A 485 -17.82 -14.59 26.31
N LEU A 486 -17.84 -13.56 27.16
CA LEU A 486 -16.73 -13.22 28.04
C LEU A 486 -16.91 -13.90 29.38
N LEU A 487 -15.80 -14.17 30.04
CA LEU A 487 -15.84 -14.71 31.38
C LEU A 487 -15.90 -13.55 32.37
N ASN A 488 -16.93 -13.52 33.23
CA ASN A 488 -16.94 -12.57 34.34
C ASN A 488 -15.86 -12.94 35.38
N ILE A 489 -15.67 -12.09 36.41
CA ILE A 489 -14.67 -12.31 37.48
C ILE A 489 -14.84 -13.64 38.24
N GLY A 490 -15.98 -14.33 38.06
CA GLY A 490 -16.27 -15.67 38.58
C GLY A 490 -16.17 -16.81 37.57
N GLY A 491 -15.73 -16.56 36.32
CA GLY A 491 -15.48 -17.61 35.32
C GLY A 491 -16.72 -18.17 34.64
N CYS A 492 -17.84 -17.43 34.60
CA CYS A 492 -19.05 -17.84 33.87
C CYS A 492 -19.09 -17.21 32.48
N ASP A 493 -19.58 -17.98 31.50
CA ASP A 493 -20.06 -17.46 30.22
C ASP A 493 -21.03 -16.31 30.47
N SER A 494 -20.59 -15.11 30.17
CA SER A 494 -21.31 -13.87 30.35
C SER A 494 -21.36 -13.22 29.00
N VAL A 495 -22.55 -12.96 28.48
CA VAL A 495 -22.67 -12.34 27.17
C VAL A 495 -22.40 -10.86 27.35
N ALA A 496 -21.19 -10.43 26.97
CA ALA A 496 -20.92 -9.02 26.79
C ALA A 496 -21.39 -8.65 25.39
N THR A 497 -22.12 -7.55 25.29
CA THR A 497 -22.58 -7.01 24.02
C THR A 497 -22.06 -5.60 23.87
N ILE A 498 -21.34 -5.34 22.79
CA ILE A 498 -21.05 -3.97 22.37
C ILE A 498 -22.03 -3.60 21.26
N ASN A 499 -22.77 -2.51 21.46
CA ASN A 499 -23.41 -1.82 20.34
C ASN A 499 -22.36 -0.87 19.78
N LEU A 500 -21.64 -1.36 18.78
CA LEU A 500 -20.56 -0.63 18.15
C LEU A 500 -21.12 0.27 17.05
N THR A 501 -20.86 1.56 17.15
CA THR A 501 -21.01 2.52 16.06
C THR A 501 -19.63 2.80 15.48
N VAL A 502 -19.30 2.14 14.37
CA VAL A 502 -18.13 2.48 13.55
C VAL A 502 -18.52 3.61 12.62
N ASN A 503 -17.97 4.79 12.88
CA ASN A 503 -18.05 5.90 11.95
C ASN A 503 -16.88 5.79 10.99
N LYS A 504 -17.16 5.86 9.69
CA LYS A 504 -16.10 5.90 8.68
C LYS A 504 -15.50 7.30 8.64
N THR A 505 -14.18 7.38 8.49
CA THR A 505 -13.55 8.60 7.99
C THR A 505 -14.24 8.97 6.68
N ALA A 506 -14.76 10.18 6.62
CA ALA A 506 -15.30 10.69 5.36
C ALA A 506 -14.10 11.08 4.48
N THR A 507 -14.00 10.45 3.32
CA THR A 507 -13.02 10.81 2.29
C THR A 507 -13.72 11.60 1.20
N ASP A 508 -13.20 12.77 0.87
CA ASP A 508 -13.66 13.54 -0.30
C ASP A 508 -12.46 14.00 -1.13
N SER A 509 -12.70 14.20 -2.42
CA SER A 509 -11.71 14.75 -3.32
C SER A 509 -12.28 15.95 -4.05
N VAL A 510 -11.57 17.08 -3.97
CA VAL A 510 -11.97 18.32 -4.63
C VAL A 510 -10.85 18.80 -5.54
N THR A 511 -11.24 19.38 -6.68
CA THR A 511 -10.29 19.94 -7.64
C THR A 511 -10.49 21.44 -7.73
N PHE A 512 -9.41 22.18 -7.53
CA PHE A 512 -9.37 23.63 -7.70
C PHE A 512 -8.52 23.97 -8.91
N ASN A 513 -8.98 24.93 -9.71
CA ASN A 513 -8.18 25.51 -10.78
C ASN A 513 -7.56 26.80 -10.23
N ILE A 514 -6.23 26.85 -10.20
CA ILE A 514 -5.45 28.00 -9.74
C ILE A 514 -4.57 28.53 -10.86
N CYS A 515 -4.04 29.74 -10.72
CA CYS A 515 -3.13 30.33 -11.69
C CYS A 515 -1.68 30.00 -11.36
N ASN A 516 -0.84 29.94 -12.39
CA ASN A 516 0.60 29.75 -12.22
C ASN A 516 1.21 30.86 -11.35
N GLY A 517 1.86 30.45 -10.26
CA GLY A 517 2.47 31.33 -9.26
C GLY A 517 1.56 31.66 -8.07
N ASP A 518 0.34 31.15 -8.03
CA ASP A 518 -0.57 31.36 -6.90
C ASP A 518 -0.06 30.70 -5.61
N ASN A 519 -0.56 31.22 -4.49
CA ASN A 519 -0.42 30.60 -3.17
C ASN A 519 -1.77 29.97 -2.78
N TYR A 520 -1.75 28.77 -2.21
CA TYR A 520 -2.94 28.06 -1.77
C TYR A 520 -2.81 27.65 -0.29
N SER A 521 -3.93 27.72 0.44
CA SER A 521 -4.03 27.25 1.82
C SER A 521 -4.97 26.06 1.86
N TYR A 522 -4.44 24.91 2.26
CA TYR A 522 -5.16 23.65 2.32
C TYR A 522 -6.13 23.63 3.52
N ALA A 523 -7.06 22.67 3.49
CA ALA A 523 -8.10 22.54 4.49
C ALA A 523 -7.54 22.29 5.91
N ASP A 524 -6.36 21.69 6.04
CA ASP A 524 -5.65 21.50 7.31
C ASP A 524 -4.89 22.76 7.81
N GLY A 525 -4.92 23.85 7.05
CA GLY A 525 -4.25 25.11 7.36
C GLY A 525 -2.77 25.17 6.93
N THR A 526 -2.23 24.12 6.31
CA THR A 526 -0.92 24.19 5.65
C THR A 526 -1.01 25.02 4.37
N THR A 527 0.14 25.54 3.92
CA THR A 527 0.19 26.45 2.77
C THR A 527 1.23 26.03 1.77
N SER A 528 0.89 26.06 0.49
CA SER A 528 1.84 25.99 -0.62
C SER A 528 1.92 27.36 -1.29
N SER A 529 3.13 27.76 -1.68
CA SER A 529 3.40 29.09 -2.21
C SER A 529 4.15 29.01 -3.53
N ASN A 530 3.81 29.91 -4.47
CA ASN A 530 4.40 30.00 -5.80
C ASN A 530 4.26 28.69 -6.61
N ILE A 531 3.03 28.19 -6.70
CA ILE A 531 2.71 26.89 -7.30
C ILE A 531 2.79 27.00 -8.83
N THR A 532 3.70 26.23 -9.46
CA THR A 532 3.98 26.32 -10.91
C THR A 532 3.66 25.05 -11.70
N SER A 533 3.24 24.00 -11.02
CA SER A 533 2.82 22.72 -11.62
C SER A 533 1.69 22.12 -10.81
N ASN A 534 0.90 21.24 -11.44
CA ASN A 534 -0.18 20.54 -10.74
C ASN A 534 0.38 19.81 -9.50
N GLU A 535 -0.33 19.94 -8.39
CA GLU A 535 0.02 19.26 -7.14
C GLU A 535 -1.25 18.78 -6.44
N PHE A 536 -1.09 17.82 -5.52
CA PHE A 536 -2.18 17.37 -4.67
C PHE A 536 -1.71 17.35 -3.22
N HIS A 537 -2.64 17.56 -2.30
CA HIS A 537 -2.39 17.52 -0.87
C HIS A 537 -3.53 16.81 -0.16
N THR A 538 -3.20 16.04 0.87
CA THR A 538 -4.18 15.32 1.68
C THR A 538 -4.23 15.96 3.06
N SER A 539 -5.36 16.58 3.37
CA SER A 539 -5.65 17.24 4.64
C SER A 539 -6.42 16.29 5.56
N THR A 540 -5.96 16.13 6.80
CA THR A 540 -6.72 15.45 7.87
C THR A 540 -7.40 16.49 8.73
N LEU A 541 -8.74 16.51 8.72
CA LEU A 541 -9.57 17.43 9.50
C LEU A 541 -10.01 16.77 10.79
N THR A 542 -9.38 17.16 11.90
CA THR A 542 -9.68 16.59 13.22
C THR A 542 -11.12 16.88 13.65
N GLY A 543 -11.93 15.84 13.85
CA GLY A 543 -13.35 15.96 14.23
C GLY A 543 -14.30 16.49 13.15
N GLY A 544 -13.94 16.39 11.87
CA GLY A 544 -14.71 16.95 10.74
C GLY A 544 -16.04 16.25 10.44
N ALA A 545 -16.19 14.96 10.77
CA ALA A 545 -17.46 14.25 10.58
C ALA A 545 -18.43 14.50 11.75
N ALA A 546 -19.74 14.53 11.47
CA ALA A 546 -20.81 14.75 12.46
C ALA A 546 -20.80 13.78 13.67
N ASN A 547 -19.94 12.75 13.64
CA ASN A 547 -19.86 11.67 14.61
C ASN A 547 -18.45 11.52 15.23
N SER A 548 -17.70 12.61 15.40
CA SER A 548 -16.41 12.66 16.14
C SER A 548 -15.23 11.88 15.56
N CYS A 549 -15.26 11.56 14.26
CA CYS A 549 -14.11 11.03 13.52
C CYS A 549 -13.50 12.08 12.60
N ASP A 550 -12.22 11.88 12.29
CA ASP A 550 -11.50 12.73 11.37
C ASP A 550 -12.09 12.58 9.95
N SER A 551 -11.84 13.58 9.12
CA SER A 551 -12.19 13.52 7.69
C SER A 551 -10.93 13.74 6.88
N ILE A 552 -10.81 13.02 5.77
CA ILE A 552 -9.69 13.15 4.86
C ILE A 552 -10.19 13.88 3.62
N VAL A 553 -9.59 15.01 3.31
CA VAL A 553 -9.88 15.76 2.08
C VAL A 553 -8.62 15.74 1.22
N THR A 554 -8.74 15.21 0.01
CA THR A 554 -7.69 15.31 -1.00
C THR A 554 -7.99 16.47 -1.94
N GLU A 555 -7.12 17.46 -1.96
CA GLU A 555 -7.25 18.66 -2.78
C GLU A 555 -6.29 18.57 -3.97
N PHE A 556 -6.83 18.55 -5.19
CA PHE A 556 -6.08 18.58 -6.43
C PHE A 556 -6.03 20.00 -6.97
N LEU A 557 -4.82 20.57 -7.10
CA LEU A 557 -4.62 21.90 -7.66
C LEU A 557 -4.18 21.77 -9.13
N ASN A 558 -5.07 22.16 -10.04
CA ASN A 558 -4.77 22.23 -11.46
C ASN A 558 -4.26 23.63 -11.80
N VAL A 559 -2.99 23.71 -12.17
CA VAL A 559 -2.34 24.98 -12.52
C VAL A 559 -2.67 25.35 -13.96
N THR A 560 -3.39 26.45 -14.10
CA THR A 560 -3.69 27.08 -15.39
C THR A 560 -2.57 28.05 -15.74
N THR A 561 -1.91 27.80 -16.87
CA THR A 561 -0.90 28.69 -17.45
C THR A 561 -1.52 29.51 -18.58
N VAL A 562 -1.21 30.80 -18.64
CA VAL A 562 -1.64 31.70 -19.73
C VAL A 562 -0.49 31.87 -20.71
N ASN A 563 -0.72 31.63 -21.99
CA ASN A 563 0.32 31.83 -23.01
C ASN A 563 0.47 33.32 -23.34
N THR A 564 1.38 33.97 -22.64
CA THR A 564 1.67 35.41 -22.80
C THR A 564 2.67 35.74 -23.91
N GLY A 565 2.96 34.80 -24.81
CA GLY A 565 3.86 35.07 -25.94
C GLY A 565 3.38 36.24 -26.81
N ILE A 566 4.33 37.02 -27.34
CA ILE A 566 4.07 38.06 -28.35
C ILE A 566 4.90 37.74 -29.59
N THR A 567 4.26 37.81 -30.76
CA THR A 567 4.95 37.84 -32.06
C THR A 567 4.92 39.26 -32.62
N SER A 568 6.06 39.79 -33.07
CA SER A 568 6.17 41.13 -33.66
C SER A 568 6.43 41.07 -35.17
N ASN A 569 5.77 41.95 -35.92
CA ASN A 569 6.01 42.16 -37.35
C ASN A 569 5.94 43.67 -37.66
N GLY A 570 7.11 44.32 -37.77
CA GLY A 570 7.19 45.76 -37.92
C GLY A 570 6.67 46.51 -36.69
N ASP A 571 5.65 47.34 -36.88
CA ASP A 571 4.95 48.09 -35.82
C ASP A 571 3.78 47.31 -35.18
N THR A 572 3.46 46.11 -35.69
CA THR A 572 2.32 45.31 -35.24
C THR A 572 2.77 44.20 -34.29
N LEU A 573 2.19 44.16 -33.10
CA LEU A 573 2.34 43.11 -32.10
C LEU A 573 1.09 42.22 -32.09
N THR A 574 1.29 40.91 -31.98
CA THR A 574 0.20 39.91 -31.90
C THR A 574 0.42 39.02 -30.68
N ALA A 575 -0.57 38.94 -29.79
CA ALA A 575 -0.58 38.02 -28.68
C ALA A 575 -0.74 36.56 -29.18
N SER A 576 0.03 35.64 -28.61
CA SER A 576 0.08 34.23 -29.02
C SER A 576 -1.15 33.42 -28.60
N SER A 577 -1.78 33.74 -27.46
CA SER A 577 -3.10 33.20 -27.14
C SER A 577 -4.12 33.73 -28.17
N SER A 578 -4.98 32.85 -28.68
CA SER A 578 -6.04 33.18 -29.64
C SER A 578 -7.44 33.25 -29.01
N THR A 579 -7.55 32.85 -27.75
CA THR A 579 -8.83 32.66 -27.04
C THR A 579 -8.96 33.53 -25.78
N GLY A 580 -7.89 34.20 -25.34
CA GLY A 580 -7.91 35.15 -24.21
C GLY A 580 -8.51 36.52 -24.54
N THR A 581 -8.72 37.33 -23.51
CA THR A 581 -8.97 38.77 -23.63
C THR A 581 -7.68 39.55 -23.40
N TYR A 582 -7.47 40.64 -24.12
CA TYR A 582 -6.19 41.35 -24.15
C TYR A 582 -6.34 42.76 -23.59
N GLN A 583 -5.29 43.24 -22.95
CA GLN A 583 -5.08 44.65 -22.66
C GLN A 583 -3.60 44.98 -22.88
N TRP A 584 -3.32 45.80 -23.89
CA TRP A 584 -1.94 46.24 -24.17
C TRP A 584 -1.49 47.33 -23.20
N LEU A 585 -0.22 47.26 -22.82
CA LEU A 585 0.40 48.06 -21.77
C LEU A 585 1.68 48.72 -22.30
N ASP A 586 1.91 49.96 -21.87
CA ASP A 586 3.14 50.70 -22.12
C ASP A 586 4.14 50.42 -21.00
N CYS A 587 5.16 49.60 -21.29
CA CYS A 587 6.18 49.23 -20.31
C CYS A 587 7.07 50.41 -19.91
N ASP A 588 7.31 51.35 -20.81
CA ASP A 588 8.17 52.51 -20.56
C ASP A 588 7.51 53.50 -19.58
N ASN A 589 6.19 53.39 -19.42
CA ASN A 589 5.39 54.14 -18.46
C ASN A 589 4.80 53.26 -17.35
N ASN A 590 5.62 52.37 -16.78
CA ASN A 590 5.25 51.51 -15.65
C ASN A 590 3.98 50.67 -15.91
N TYR A 591 3.92 50.03 -17.08
CA TYR A 591 2.80 49.21 -17.53
C TYR A 591 1.46 49.97 -17.58
N ALA A 592 1.48 51.25 -17.97
CA ALA A 592 0.27 52.04 -18.11
C ALA A 592 -0.68 51.43 -19.16
N ILE A 593 -1.98 51.40 -18.85
CA ILE A 593 -3.02 50.89 -19.76
C ILE A 593 -3.10 51.75 -21.03
N ILE A 594 -2.99 51.10 -22.19
CA ILE A 594 -3.22 51.74 -23.49
C ILE A 594 -4.73 51.65 -23.78
N SER A 595 -5.41 52.79 -23.61
CA SER A 595 -6.87 52.85 -23.70
C SER A 595 -7.41 52.33 -25.04
N GLY A 596 -8.33 51.37 -25.00
CA GLY A 596 -8.99 50.78 -26.17
C GLY A 596 -8.17 49.73 -26.93
N ALA A 597 -6.92 49.46 -26.51
CA ALA A 597 -6.08 48.43 -27.10
C ALA A 597 -6.39 47.06 -26.48
N THR A 598 -7.54 46.48 -26.85
CA THR A 598 -8.05 45.21 -26.30
C THR A 598 -8.16 44.07 -27.31
N ASN A 599 -7.69 44.30 -28.54
CA ASN A 599 -7.66 43.26 -29.57
C ASN A 599 -6.39 42.40 -29.43
N GLN A 600 -6.43 41.18 -29.98
CA GLN A 600 -5.28 40.27 -30.04
C GLN A 600 -4.07 40.91 -30.73
N GLN A 601 -4.32 41.83 -31.67
CA GLN A 601 -3.30 42.62 -32.37
C GLN A 601 -3.31 44.07 -31.91
N TYR A 602 -2.12 44.64 -31.76
CA TYR A 602 -1.90 46.06 -31.47
C TYR A 602 -0.86 46.64 -32.42
N ILE A 603 -1.17 47.80 -32.98
CA ILE A 603 -0.25 48.55 -33.85
C ILE A 603 0.34 49.68 -33.00
N ALA A 604 1.65 49.61 -32.74
CA ALA A 604 2.36 50.63 -32.01
C ALA A 604 2.46 51.92 -32.83
N MET A 605 2.01 53.04 -32.26
CA MET A 605 2.04 54.35 -32.92
C MET A 605 3.33 55.14 -32.64
N ALA A 606 4.18 54.62 -31.75
CA ALA A 606 5.49 55.18 -31.41
C ALA A 606 6.47 54.05 -31.07
N SER A 607 7.76 54.30 -31.27
CA SER A 607 8.80 53.38 -30.79
C SER A 607 8.79 53.34 -29.27
N GLY A 608 8.88 52.14 -28.70
CA GLY A 608 8.78 51.92 -27.25
C GLY A 608 8.69 50.43 -26.90
N ASN A 609 8.60 50.14 -25.60
CA ASN A 609 8.44 48.79 -25.08
C ASN A 609 6.98 48.54 -24.68
N TYR A 610 6.41 47.45 -25.18
CA TYR A 610 5.00 47.11 -24.97
C TYR A 610 4.85 45.68 -24.44
N ALA A 611 3.87 45.49 -23.57
CA ALA A 611 3.46 44.18 -23.08
C ALA A 611 1.95 43.99 -23.28
N VAL A 612 1.47 42.77 -23.13
CA VAL A 612 0.05 42.46 -23.14
C VAL A 612 -0.30 41.70 -21.87
N ALA A 613 -1.30 42.20 -21.14
CA ALA A 613 -1.99 41.42 -20.13
C ALA A 613 -3.04 40.57 -20.83
N ILE A 614 -2.97 39.25 -20.66
CA ILE A 614 -3.90 38.29 -21.24
C ILE A 614 -4.67 37.66 -20.10
N SER A 615 -6.00 37.69 -20.19
CA SER A 615 -6.88 36.95 -19.28
C SER A 615 -7.52 35.77 -20.02
N GLU A 616 -7.30 34.56 -19.54
CA GLU A 616 -7.77 33.32 -20.14
C GLU A 616 -8.07 32.28 -19.05
N ASN A 617 -9.21 31.59 -19.15
CA ASN A 617 -9.66 30.58 -18.19
C ASN A 617 -9.68 31.06 -16.71
N GLY A 618 -9.93 32.35 -16.48
CA GLY A 618 -10.00 32.95 -15.15
C GLY A 618 -8.66 33.45 -14.61
N CYS A 619 -7.55 33.16 -15.27
CA CYS A 619 -6.21 33.62 -14.91
C CYS A 619 -5.80 34.82 -15.77
N THR A 620 -5.05 35.75 -15.18
CA THR A 620 -4.45 36.88 -15.89
C THR A 620 -2.96 36.88 -15.69
N ASP A 621 -2.21 36.89 -16.78
CA ASP A 621 -0.76 37.02 -16.76
C ASP A 621 -0.30 38.07 -17.78
N THR A 622 0.88 38.65 -17.54
CA THR A 622 1.43 39.74 -18.35
C THR A 622 2.70 39.27 -19.06
N SER A 623 2.75 39.49 -20.36
CA SER A 623 3.94 39.17 -21.15
C SER A 623 5.17 39.95 -20.69
N ASN A 624 6.34 39.41 -21.03
CA ASN A 624 7.55 40.24 -21.07
C ASN A 624 7.37 41.41 -22.05
N CYS A 625 8.10 42.50 -21.81
CA CYS A 625 8.08 43.67 -22.68
C CYS A 625 8.80 43.38 -24.00
N VAL A 626 8.18 43.74 -25.11
CA VAL A 626 8.74 43.65 -26.46
C VAL A 626 9.00 45.05 -26.99
N ASN A 627 10.23 45.27 -27.46
CA ASN A 627 10.61 46.54 -28.09
C ASN A 627 10.07 46.61 -29.52
N VAL A 628 9.40 47.71 -29.85
CA VAL A 628 8.94 48.02 -31.21
C VAL A 628 9.60 49.30 -31.69
N ASN A 629 10.12 49.27 -32.92
CA ASN A 629 10.69 50.44 -33.59
C ASN A 629 9.80 50.84 -34.77
N VAL A 630 9.04 51.93 -34.60
CA VAL A 630 8.14 52.45 -35.62
C VAL A 630 8.94 53.37 -36.55
N ILE A 631 9.24 52.90 -37.76
CA ILE A 631 9.93 53.69 -38.79
C ILE A 631 8.88 54.47 -39.58
N ILE A 632 8.73 55.75 -39.25
CA ILE A 632 7.83 56.65 -39.98
C ILE A 632 8.45 56.93 -41.37
N THR A 633 7.92 56.28 -42.41
CA THR A 633 8.31 56.55 -43.79
C THR A 633 7.62 57.81 -44.31
N SER A 634 8.41 58.63 -44.98
CA SER A 634 8.23 60.07 -45.23
C SER A 634 7.14 60.48 -46.24
N SER A 635 6.08 59.69 -46.42
CA SER A 635 4.98 60.03 -47.37
C SER A 635 3.75 60.69 -46.72
N TYR A 636 3.79 60.99 -45.43
CA TYR A 636 2.70 61.69 -44.71
C TYR A 636 3.18 62.87 -43.85
N LEU A 637 4.29 63.49 -44.23
CA LEU A 637 4.68 64.79 -43.67
C LEU A 637 3.82 65.89 -44.29
N PHE A 638 2.79 66.35 -43.56
CA PHE A 638 2.54 67.78 -43.41
C PHE A 638 1.83 68.05 -42.07
N GLU A 639 2.51 68.89 -41.27
CA GLU A 639 2.09 69.59 -40.04
C GLU A 639 2.19 68.85 -38.68
N GLU A 640 3.42 68.67 -38.21
CA GLU A 640 3.74 68.81 -36.78
C GLU A 640 4.01 70.29 -36.39
N GLN A 641 3.37 71.25 -37.07
CA GLN A 641 3.36 72.66 -36.67
C GLN A 641 2.08 73.39 -37.14
N ALA A 642 0.95 73.20 -36.46
CA ALA A 642 -0.14 74.18 -36.45
C ALA A 642 -1.14 73.92 -35.31
N SER A 643 -1.03 74.70 -34.24
CA SER A 643 -2.09 75.27 -33.37
C SER A 643 -3.36 74.50 -32.96
N PHE A 644 -3.62 73.25 -33.34
CA PHE A 644 -4.86 72.54 -33.03
C PHE A 644 -4.70 71.00 -32.92
N SER A 645 -5.65 70.35 -32.28
CA SER A 645 -5.78 68.90 -32.13
C SER A 645 -7.26 68.50 -32.24
N VAL A 646 -7.53 67.30 -32.77
CA VAL A 646 -8.89 66.80 -32.97
C VAL A 646 -9.00 65.38 -32.42
N TYR A 647 -9.95 65.14 -31.52
CA TYR A 647 -10.14 63.85 -30.83
C TYR A 647 -11.55 63.70 -30.25
N PRO A 648 -12.00 62.46 -29.94
CA PRO A 648 -11.38 61.19 -30.35
C PRO A 648 -11.59 60.92 -31.85
N ILE A 649 -10.66 60.19 -32.47
CA ILE A 649 -10.84 59.61 -33.80
C ILE A 649 -10.33 58.17 -33.71
N PRO A 650 -11.18 57.16 -33.91
CA PRO A 650 -12.61 57.23 -34.26
C PRO A 650 -13.50 57.82 -33.14
N THR A 651 -14.73 58.24 -33.46
CA THR A 651 -15.70 58.78 -32.49
C THR A 651 -17.11 58.24 -32.70
N ASN A 652 -17.93 58.16 -31.65
CA ASN A 652 -19.33 57.77 -31.75
C ASN A 652 -20.24 59.00 -31.81
N ASP A 653 -20.16 59.89 -30.82
CA ASP A 653 -21.18 60.92 -30.63
C ASP A 653 -20.65 62.34 -30.81
N VAL A 654 -19.38 62.58 -30.48
CA VAL A 654 -18.85 63.94 -30.32
C VAL A 654 -17.43 64.02 -30.82
N LEU A 655 -17.13 65.06 -31.59
CA LEU A 655 -15.79 65.41 -32.03
C LEU A 655 -15.34 66.70 -31.33
N ILE A 656 -14.15 66.70 -30.74
CA ILE A 656 -13.59 67.86 -30.05
C ILE A 656 -12.44 68.41 -30.87
N ILE A 657 -12.47 69.72 -31.11
CA ILE A 657 -11.38 70.49 -31.70
C ILE A 657 -10.79 71.35 -30.59
N HIS A 658 -9.51 71.14 -30.29
CA HIS A 658 -8.78 71.96 -29.34
C HIS A 658 -7.71 72.77 -30.07
N VAL A 659 -7.85 74.09 -30.08
CA VAL A 659 -6.94 75.08 -30.67
C VAL A 659 -6.19 75.82 -29.56
N LYS A 660 -4.86 75.96 -29.72
CA LYS A 660 -3.95 76.56 -28.73
C LYS A 660 -4.14 78.08 -28.58
N ASN A 661 -4.47 78.80 -29.67
CA ASN A 661 -4.74 80.25 -29.69
C ASN A 661 -5.88 80.58 -30.67
N PRO A 662 -7.15 80.67 -30.21
CA PRO A 662 -8.27 81.02 -31.09
C PRO A 662 -8.23 82.50 -31.47
N GLU A 663 -8.05 82.79 -32.76
CA GLU A 663 -8.20 84.14 -33.31
C GLU A 663 -9.46 84.23 -34.20
N ARG A 664 -9.97 85.45 -34.45
CA ARG A 664 -11.24 85.70 -35.19
C ARG A 664 -11.26 85.21 -36.66
N TRP A 665 -10.22 84.57 -37.15
CA TRP A 665 -10.03 84.15 -38.54
C TRP A 665 -9.78 82.64 -38.71
N ILE A 666 -9.96 81.82 -37.66
CA ILE A 666 -9.92 80.36 -37.75
C ILE A 666 -11.35 79.81 -37.78
N SER A 667 -11.68 78.94 -38.72
CA SER A 667 -12.99 78.29 -38.83
C SER A 667 -12.86 76.80 -39.14
N TYR A 668 -13.92 76.04 -38.85
CA TYR A 668 -14.01 74.65 -39.26
C TYR A 668 -15.21 74.41 -40.18
N GLU A 669 -15.13 73.36 -40.97
CA GLU A 669 -16.21 72.83 -41.79
C GLU A 669 -16.14 71.30 -41.75
N LEU A 670 -17.16 70.65 -41.21
CA LEU A 670 -17.31 69.21 -41.21
C LEU A 670 -18.22 68.78 -42.35
N THR A 671 -17.73 67.91 -43.24
CA THR A 671 -18.46 67.46 -44.42
C THR A 671 -18.58 65.94 -44.51
N THR A 672 -19.62 65.46 -45.21
CA THR A 672 -19.71 64.05 -45.64
C THR A 672 -18.69 63.73 -46.74
N ILE A 673 -18.52 62.45 -47.08
CA ILE A 673 -17.63 62.04 -48.17
C ILE A 673 -18.06 62.60 -49.54
N GLU A 674 -19.35 62.88 -49.73
CA GLU A 674 -19.90 63.54 -50.93
C GLU A 674 -19.75 65.08 -50.90
N GLY A 675 -19.14 65.64 -49.85
CA GLY A 675 -18.86 67.07 -49.71
C GLY A 675 -20.00 67.90 -49.13
N LYS A 676 -21.08 67.29 -48.62
CA LYS A 676 -22.18 68.01 -47.97
C LYS A 676 -21.74 68.54 -46.61
N VAL A 677 -21.90 69.84 -46.36
CA VAL A 677 -21.58 70.48 -45.07
C VAL A 677 -22.59 70.11 -44.00
N LEU A 678 -22.10 69.58 -42.87
CA LEU A 678 -22.90 69.18 -41.72
C LEU A 678 -22.83 70.21 -40.59
N ALA A 679 -21.65 70.79 -40.37
CA ALA A 679 -21.44 71.83 -39.37
C ALA A 679 -20.29 72.74 -39.79
N SER A 680 -20.41 74.04 -39.54
CA SER A 680 -19.31 74.99 -39.75
C SER A 680 -19.43 76.16 -38.78
N GLU A 681 -18.31 76.58 -38.21
CA GLU A 681 -18.25 77.70 -37.27
C GLU A 681 -16.87 78.36 -37.26
N THR A 682 -16.83 79.65 -36.90
CA THR A 682 -15.58 80.34 -36.55
C THR A 682 -15.19 80.03 -35.10
N LEU A 683 -13.97 79.54 -34.91
CA LEU A 683 -13.45 79.12 -33.61
C LEU A 683 -13.05 80.35 -32.78
N THR A 684 -13.90 80.69 -31.80
CA THR A 684 -13.66 81.79 -30.85
C THR A 684 -13.18 81.33 -29.47
N LYS A 685 -13.11 80.01 -29.25
CA LYS A 685 -12.72 79.36 -27.99
C LYS A 685 -11.61 78.35 -28.24
N ASN A 686 -10.80 78.09 -27.23
CA ASN A 686 -9.73 77.10 -27.31
C ASN A 686 -10.30 75.71 -27.58
N ILE A 687 -11.44 75.36 -26.99
CA ILE A 687 -12.08 74.05 -27.19
C ILE A 687 -13.45 74.26 -27.79
N THR A 688 -13.72 73.56 -28.89
CA THR A 688 -15.02 73.52 -29.56
C THR A 688 -15.45 72.08 -29.74
N THR A 689 -16.71 71.81 -29.45
CA THR A 689 -17.28 70.47 -29.42
C THR A 689 -18.37 70.38 -30.48
N ILE A 690 -18.27 69.40 -31.37
CA ILE A 690 -19.21 69.15 -32.46
C ILE A 690 -19.96 67.87 -32.13
N ASN A 691 -21.27 67.98 -31.93
CA ASN A 691 -22.13 66.82 -31.76
C ASN A 691 -22.50 66.24 -33.13
N ILE A 692 -22.13 64.98 -33.34
CA ILE A 692 -22.41 64.22 -34.56
C ILE A 692 -23.18 62.93 -34.26
N ALA A 693 -23.75 62.78 -33.05
CA ALA A 693 -24.48 61.59 -32.61
C ALA A 693 -25.58 61.18 -33.59
N HIS A 694 -26.28 62.16 -34.18
CA HIS A 694 -27.37 61.93 -35.12
C HIS A 694 -26.94 61.67 -36.58
N GLN A 695 -25.64 61.68 -36.87
CA GLN A 695 -25.12 61.32 -38.19
C GLN A 695 -24.86 59.81 -38.27
N PRO A 696 -25.07 59.16 -39.43
CA PRO A 696 -24.79 57.72 -39.58
C PRO A 696 -23.32 57.36 -39.35
N ALA A 697 -23.04 56.09 -39.04
CA ALA A 697 -21.69 55.54 -39.08
C ALA A 697 -21.08 55.75 -40.48
N GLY A 698 -19.82 56.18 -40.54
CA GLY A 698 -19.20 56.51 -41.82
C GLY A 698 -17.98 57.40 -41.74
N ILE A 699 -17.49 57.80 -42.92
CA ILE A 699 -16.31 58.66 -43.07
C ILE A 699 -16.75 60.09 -43.30
N TYR A 700 -16.20 61.01 -42.50
CA TYR A 700 -16.41 62.44 -42.61
C TYR A 700 -15.06 63.14 -42.79
N PHE A 701 -15.09 64.38 -43.29
CA PHE A 701 -13.89 65.21 -43.43
C PHE A 701 -14.06 66.51 -42.65
N LEU A 702 -13.14 66.77 -41.73
CA LEU A 702 -13.04 68.04 -41.05
C LEU A 702 -12.00 68.91 -41.74
N ASN A 703 -12.44 70.02 -42.32
CA ASN A 703 -11.59 71.07 -42.85
C ASN A 703 -11.45 72.18 -41.81
N LEU A 704 -10.22 72.62 -41.52
CA LEU A 704 -9.89 73.73 -40.64
C LEU A 704 -9.21 74.82 -41.46
N ASN A 705 -9.83 75.99 -41.54
CA ASN A 705 -9.38 77.09 -42.38
C ASN A 705 -8.88 78.24 -41.50
N GLY A 706 -7.59 78.56 -41.60
CA GLY A 706 -6.97 79.75 -41.01
C GLY A 706 -6.70 80.84 -42.06
N ARG A 707 -6.08 81.95 -41.65
CA ARG A 707 -5.88 83.13 -42.50
C ARG A 707 -5.09 82.86 -43.79
N ASN A 708 -4.10 81.96 -43.71
CA ASN A 708 -3.20 81.65 -44.84
C ASN A 708 -3.12 80.14 -45.18
N ASN A 709 -3.66 79.25 -44.33
CA ASN A 709 -3.53 77.80 -44.47
C ASN A 709 -4.89 77.10 -44.24
N SER A 710 -5.08 75.95 -44.88
CA SER A 710 -6.23 75.06 -44.64
C SER A 710 -5.75 73.63 -44.38
N TYR A 711 -6.28 72.99 -43.35
CA TYR A 711 -5.98 71.62 -42.95
C TYR A 711 -7.20 70.73 -43.12
N LYS A 712 -7.02 69.49 -43.59
CA LYS A 712 -8.13 68.53 -43.79
C LYS A 712 -7.83 67.20 -43.09
N ARG A 713 -8.76 66.73 -42.26
CA ARG A 713 -8.64 65.46 -41.53
C ARG A 713 -9.81 64.54 -41.79
N LYS A 714 -9.50 63.26 -42.01
CA LYS A 714 -10.49 62.18 -42.06
C LYS A 714 -10.95 61.83 -40.65
N ILE A 715 -12.27 61.82 -40.44
CA ILE A 715 -12.92 61.42 -39.20
C ILE A 715 -13.67 60.12 -39.48
N ILE A 716 -13.48 59.11 -38.63
CA ILE A 716 -14.20 57.85 -38.70
C ILE A 716 -15.23 57.86 -37.57
N LYS A 717 -16.51 57.72 -37.93
CA LYS A 717 -17.58 57.47 -36.98
C LYS A 717 -18.03 56.02 -37.05
N TYR A 718 -18.13 55.37 -35.89
CA TYR A 718 -18.66 54.00 -35.78
C TYR A 718 -20.17 53.97 -35.66
#